data_AF-A0A9D6PCM1-F1
#
_entry.id   AF-A0A9D6PCM1-F1
#
_cell.length_a   1.000
_cell.length_b   1.000
_cell.length_c   1.000
_cell.angle_alpha   90.00
_cell.angle_beta   90.00
_cell.angle_gamma   90.00
#
_symmetry.space_group_name_H-M   'P 1'
#
loop_
_entity.id
_entity.type
_entity.pdbx_description
1 polymer ?
#
loop_
_entity_poly.entity_id
_entity_poly.type
_entity_poly.pdbx_seq_one_letter_code
_entity_poly.pdbx_strand_id
1 'polypeptide(L)'
;MSSDLSSIIIWWLTIFIIGAAILPLTRKIFSHFIDQGYIFTKVLGIFFLSYIVWILGTVKMLPFLRETILLVLLVLGGLNLWLYFREKKSSQGGSASGGKKSYLPKQINLTFFIVEEVLFLLTLVFWSYIKGMEPSIHGLEKFMDFGFVESIGRSSFFPPLDMWLTQSPDYTGHFINYYYFGHFITALLTKLSGVNSAITYNLAIATLFAFTFTLSFSLGINLVYIFLKSLLHKLPAINYKLILVGGFLAAFIVSLGGNLHTIYAFTQGYPNETPAPFWQLPIGFHPESYWYPNATRFIPYTIHEFPLYSFVVADLHGHVSDIPFVLLTLALLLNLLIKKHFEVDKMGDATGGPPTSAHLRHNKSGALVGGEERQDPFWKNTRWFQNFLLEFQSRTSVSLPYLVLLGILLAVMYMTNAVDGLIYLSLAGLVFLYRNWTKTKNIRKTFFQTFSASLFLLFFFLIGSLPFSLFFKPFGTGVGVLCAPLELIGKQFGPILFEEGKCQKSEWWMLTLLWGFFYYNVIGFLVLVIIPRLKQKLTTHNLPALPAGRQLTTPDIFVILTTIISTLLLIFPEFFYIKDIYPAHYRANTMFKLGYQAFMMLGINSAYIFVRIRNSQIGLKKSIYYLLFTILFFLIAIYPFFAINSYYGGLKTYHGLDGLSWMKQQYPEDYEGIIWLRKNISGQPVILEANGDSYTDYARVSANTGLPTVIGWPVHEWLWRGSYDEAGKRIPEVQLLYESKDLNQTKELLDKYNISYIFIGTLERQKYPNLNESKWNNLGRIVFQKGLTKIIQLPP
;
A
#
# COMPACT_ATOMS: atom_id res chain seq x y z
N MET A 1 3.50 27.97 8.59
CA MET A 1 2.92 26.84 9.33
C MET A 1 1.62 27.22 10.02
N SER A 2 1.52 28.37 10.71
CA SER A 2 0.23 28.82 11.30
C SER A 2 -0.90 28.92 10.27
N SER A 3 -0.58 29.36 9.05
CA SER A 3 -1.47 29.38 7.87
C SER A 3 -2.01 28.00 7.48
N ASP A 4 -1.20 26.96 7.64
CA ASP A 4 -1.47 25.60 7.16
C ASP A 4 -2.16 24.73 8.21
N LEU A 5 -2.14 25.16 9.48
CA LEU A 5 -2.70 24.41 10.60
C LEU A 5 -4.19 24.11 10.41
N SER A 6 -4.95 25.04 9.82
CA SER A 6 -6.37 24.84 9.51
C SER A 6 -6.58 23.66 8.55
N SER A 7 -5.84 23.63 7.44
CA SER A 7 -5.86 22.54 6.46
C SER A 7 -5.43 21.21 7.07
N ILE A 8 -4.39 21.19 7.91
CA ILE A 8 -3.91 20.00 8.61
C ILE A 8 -5.01 19.46 9.55
N ILE A 9 -5.67 20.33 10.32
CA ILE A 9 -6.72 19.93 11.25
C ILE A 9 -7.95 19.42 10.50
N ILE A 10 -8.41 20.09 9.44
CA ILE A 10 -9.54 19.64 8.61
C ILE A 10 -9.25 18.25 8.02
N TRP A 11 -8.02 18.06 7.52
CA TRP A 11 -7.57 16.80 6.96
C TRP A 11 -7.52 15.67 8.00
N TRP A 12 -6.90 15.93 9.16
CA TRP A 12 -6.89 15.01 10.28
C TRP A 12 -8.31 14.64 10.73
N LEU A 13 -9.20 15.63 10.87
CA LEU A 13 -10.58 15.43 11.30
C LEU A 13 -11.36 14.58 10.30
N THR A 14 -11.11 14.77 9.00
CA THR A 14 -11.67 13.94 7.92
C THR A 14 -11.29 12.47 8.11
N ILE A 15 -10.00 12.18 8.31
CA ILE A 15 -9.50 10.81 8.54
C ILE A 15 -10.04 10.24 9.86
N PHE A 16 -10.11 11.07 10.91
CA PHE A 16 -10.63 10.68 12.22
C PHE A 16 -12.10 10.24 12.13
N ILE A 17 -12.96 11.01 11.44
CA ILE A 17 -14.38 10.69 11.24
C ILE A 17 -14.53 9.39 10.44
N ILE A 18 -13.74 9.20 9.38
CA ILE A 18 -13.74 7.95 8.61
C ILE A 18 -13.39 6.75 9.51
N GLY A 19 -12.34 6.87 10.33
CA GLY A 19 -11.94 5.81 11.25
C GLY A 19 -13.00 5.53 12.32
N ALA A 20 -13.60 6.57 12.88
CA ALA A 20 -14.66 6.45 13.89
C ALA A 20 -15.88 5.66 13.39
N ALA A 21 -16.23 5.80 12.10
CA ALA A 21 -17.35 5.09 11.49
C ALA A 21 -17.21 3.56 11.50
N ILE A 22 -15.98 3.02 11.49
CA ILE A 22 -15.69 1.57 11.44
C ILE A 22 -15.17 1.03 12.78
N LEU A 23 -14.99 1.89 13.80
CA LEU A 23 -14.43 1.51 15.10
C LEU A 23 -15.02 0.23 15.73
N PRO A 24 -16.36 0.01 15.75
CA PRO A 24 -16.92 -1.21 16.35
C PRO A 24 -16.46 -2.50 15.65
N LEU A 25 -16.45 -2.51 14.32
CA LEU A 25 -16.01 -3.67 13.54
C LEU A 25 -14.52 -3.95 13.73
N THR A 26 -13.68 -2.90 13.71
CA THR A 26 -12.24 -3.06 13.90
C THR A 26 -11.90 -3.65 15.27
N ARG A 27 -12.54 -3.17 16.33
CA ARG A 27 -12.36 -3.73 17.69
C ARG A 27 -12.77 -5.20 17.78
N LYS A 28 -13.77 -5.61 17.00
CA LYS A 28 -14.18 -7.02 16.90
C LYS A 28 -13.15 -7.86 16.14
N ILE A 29 -12.58 -7.33 15.06
CA ILE A 29 -11.52 -8.02 14.29
C ILE A 29 -10.28 -8.19 15.17
N PHE A 30 -9.78 -7.12 15.79
CA PHE A 30 -8.53 -7.09 16.56
C PHE A 30 -8.74 -7.24 18.07
N SER A 31 -9.75 -7.99 18.49
CA SER A 31 -10.10 -8.12 19.93
C SER A 31 -8.97 -8.69 20.81
N HIS A 32 -7.97 -9.33 20.21
CA HIS A 32 -6.81 -9.92 20.90
C HIS A 32 -5.61 -8.98 21.01
N PHE A 33 -5.63 -7.87 20.29
CA PHE A 33 -4.59 -6.85 20.33
C PHE A 33 -4.77 -5.97 21.58
N ILE A 34 -3.66 -5.43 22.10
CA ILE A 34 -3.68 -4.59 23.31
C ILE A 34 -4.40 -3.25 23.08
N ASP A 35 -4.27 -2.70 21.87
CA ASP A 35 -4.89 -1.48 21.37
C ASP A 35 -6.26 -1.71 20.69
N GLN A 36 -6.70 -2.98 20.60
CA GLN A 36 -7.88 -3.41 19.85
C GLN A 36 -7.89 -2.94 18.37
N GLY A 37 -6.70 -2.73 17.80
CA GLY A 37 -6.50 -2.27 16.44
C GLY A 37 -7.02 -0.86 16.18
N TYR A 38 -7.02 0.04 17.17
CA TYR A 38 -7.58 1.39 17.01
C TYR A 38 -7.00 2.14 15.80
N ILE A 39 -5.68 2.22 15.66
CA ILE A 39 -5.09 2.92 14.51
C ILE A 39 -5.52 2.33 13.15
N PHE A 40 -5.74 1.01 13.06
CA PHE A 40 -6.22 0.34 11.85
C PHE A 40 -7.64 0.74 11.46
N THR A 41 -8.41 1.38 12.35
CA THR A 41 -9.74 1.92 12.02
C THR A 41 -9.67 2.93 10.90
N LYS A 42 -8.65 3.79 10.87
CA LYS A 42 -8.47 4.81 9.83
C LYS A 42 -8.26 4.17 8.47
N VAL A 43 -7.37 3.18 8.39
CA VAL A 43 -7.08 2.47 7.14
C VAL A 43 -8.27 1.62 6.69
N LEU A 44 -8.91 0.88 7.60
CA LEU A 44 -10.11 0.10 7.28
C LEU A 44 -11.29 0.98 6.85
N GLY A 45 -11.47 2.13 7.49
CA GLY A 45 -12.45 3.13 7.11
C GLY A 45 -12.20 3.67 5.70
N ILE A 46 -10.96 4.07 5.42
CA ILE A 46 -10.56 4.53 4.07
C ILE A 46 -10.78 3.41 3.05
N PHE A 47 -10.36 2.18 3.35
CA PHE A 47 -10.54 1.00 2.50
C PHE A 47 -12.00 0.74 2.14
N PHE A 48 -12.89 0.65 3.14
CA PHE A 48 -14.31 0.38 2.87
C PHE A 48 -14.98 1.54 2.14
N LEU A 49 -14.69 2.78 2.56
CA LEU A 49 -15.26 3.97 1.92
C LEU A 49 -14.82 4.08 0.47
N SER A 50 -13.51 3.97 0.21
CA SER A 50 -12.95 4.09 -1.14
C SER A 50 -13.42 2.97 -2.04
N TYR A 51 -13.36 1.72 -1.61
CA TYR A 51 -13.77 0.58 -2.43
C TYR A 51 -15.26 0.64 -2.79
N ILE A 52 -16.14 1.02 -1.85
CA ILE A 52 -17.58 1.14 -2.11
C ILE A 52 -17.88 2.29 -3.06
N VAL A 53 -17.27 3.46 -2.85
CA VAL A 53 -17.46 4.61 -3.75
C VAL A 53 -16.94 4.29 -5.15
N TRP A 54 -15.78 3.65 -5.24
CA TRP A 54 -15.19 3.24 -6.52
C TRP A 54 -16.09 2.25 -7.26
N ILE A 55 -16.53 1.17 -6.60
CA ILE A 55 -17.35 0.16 -7.29
C ILE A 55 -18.68 0.75 -7.76
N LEU A 56 -19.34 1.58 -6.95
CA LEU A 56 -20.59 2.26 -7.30
C LEU A 56 -20.40 3.21 -8.50
N GLY A 57 -19.26 3.88 -8.58
CA GLY A 57 -18.88 4.70 -9.73
C GLY A 57 -18.54 3.88 -10.98
N THR A 58 -17.88 2.73 -10.82
CA THR A 58 -17.52 1.84 -11.93
C THR A 58 -18.76 1.18 -12.56
N VAL A 59 -19.72 0.74 -11.75
CA VAL A 59 -20.99 0.18 -12.25
C VAL A 59 -22.02 1.26 -12.62
N LYS A 60 -21.63 2.55 -12.56
CA LYS A 60 -22.47 3.72 -12.86
C LYS A 60 -23.76 3.81 -12.04
N MET A 61 -23.75 3.29 -10.80
CA MET A 61 -24.88 3.39 -9.88
C MET A 61 -24.96 4.74 -9.18
N LEU A 62 -23.84 5.25 -8.68
CA LEU A 62 -23.75 6.58 -8.07
C LEU A 62 -22.49 7.30 -8.57
N PRO A 63 -22.57 8.60 -8.90
CA PRO A 63 -21.43 9.36 -9.39
C PRO A 63 -20.43 9.67 -8.26
N PHE A 64 -19.15 9.86 -8.61
CA PHE A 64 -18.08 10.25 -7.70
C PHE A 64 -18.16 11.74 -7.30
N LEU A 65 -19.16 12.05 -6.47
CA LEU A 65 -19.42 13.37 -5.91
C LEU A 65 -19.18 13.38 -4.38
N ARG A 66 -19.01 14.57 -3.80
CA ARG A 66 -18.79 14.73 -2.36
C ARG A 66 -19.97 14.18 -1.55
N GLU A 67 -21.17 14.41 -2.04
CA GLU A 67 -22.45 13.97 -1.48
C GLU A 67 -22.53 12.44 -1.46
N THR A 68 -22.08 11.78 -2.53
CA THR A 68 -22.01 10.31 -2.59
C THR A 68 -21.04 9.77 -1.54
N ILE A 69 -19.84 10.37 -1.40
CA ILE A 69 -18.86 9.95 -0.38
C ILE A 69 -19.46 10.10 1.03
N LEU A 70 -20.10 11.23 1.32
CA LEU A 70 -20.77 11.47 2.61
C LEU A 70 -21.90 10.48 2.88
N LEU A 71 -22.74 10.18 1.89
CA LEU A 71 -23.81 9.20 1.98
C LEU A 71 -23.27 7.81 2.33
N VAL A 72 -22.25 7.34 1.60
CA VAL A 72 -21.62 6.04 1.85
C VAL A 72 -21.01 6.00 3.26
N LEU A 73 -20.34 7.06 3.69
CA LEU A 73 -19.76 7.17 5.04
C LEU A 73 -20.85 7.09 6.14
N LEU A 74 -21.97 7.80 5.96
CA LEU A 74 -23.10 7.76 6.90
C LEU A 74 -23.75 6.37 6.97
N VAL A 75 -23.94 5.71 5.82
CA VAL A 75 -24.47 4.34 5.76
C VAL A 75 -23.51 3.36 6.45
N LEU A 76 -22.22 3.45 6.17
CA LEU A 76 -21.19 2.62 6.81
C LEU A 76 -21.18 2.81 8.33
N GLY A 77 -21.19 4.06 8.80
CA GLY A 77 -21.25 4.38 10.23
C GLY A 77 -22.52 3.88 10.89
N GLY A 78 -23.67 4.10 10.26
CA GLY A 78 -24.98 3.64 10.74
C GLY A 78 -25.07 2.13 10.86
N LEU A 79 -24.59 1.38 9.85
CA LEU A 79 -24.55 -0.08 9.87
C LEU A 79 -23.64 -0.62 10.99
N ASN A 80 -22.47 -0.02 11.18
CA ASN A 80 -21.54 -0.42 12.24
C ASN A 80 -22.09 -0.15 13.64
N LEU A 81 -22.73 1.01 13.85
CA LEU A 81 -23.40 1.35 15.10
C LEU A 81 -24.58 0.40 15.37
N TRP A 82 -25.39 0.11 14.35
CA TRP A 82 -26.51 -0.83 14.46
C TRP A 82 -26.03 -2.23 14.88
N LEU A 83 -24.98 -2.75 14.22
CA LEU A 83 -24.37 -4.04 14.58
C LEU A 83 -23.88 -4.05 16.03
N TYR A 84 -23.21 -2.98 16.46
CA TYR A 84 -22.73 -2.81 17.83
C TYR A 84 -23.88 -2.87 18.86
N PHE A 85 -24.95 -2.11 18.65
CA PHE A 85 -26.08 -2.09 19.57
C PHE A 85 -26.87 -3.41 19.58
N ARG A 86 -26.97 -4.09 18.44
CA ARG A 86 -27.60 -5.41 18.34
C ARG A 86 -26.86 -6.46 19.14
N GLU A 87 -25.53 -6.52 19.04
CA GLU A 87 -24.70 -7.45 19.80
C GLU A 87 -24.77 -7.17 21.31
N LYS A 88 -24.79 -5.89 21.70
CA LYS A 88 -24.92 -5.48 23.11
C LYS A 88 -26.27 -5.92 23.71
N LYS A 89 -27.37 -5.75 22.97
CA LYS A 89 -28.71 -6.22 23.40
C LYS A 89 -28.76 -7.74 23.51
N SER A 90 -28.24 -8.46 22.52
CA SER A 90 -28.18 -9.94 22.54
C SER A 90 -27.37 -10.49 23.72
N SER A 91 -26.32 -9.77 24.13
CA SER A 91 -25.47 -10.15 25.28
C SER A 91 -26.11 -9.83 26.64
N GLN A 92 -27.14 -8.97 26.69
CA GLN A 92 -27.87 -8.62 27.91
C GLN A 92 -29.16 -9.43 28.08
N GLY A 93 -29.71 -10.01 27.01
CA GLY A 93 -30.92 -10.87 27.04
C GLY A 93 -30.67 -12.36 27.29
N GLY A 94 -29.41 -12.78 27.42
CA GLY A 94 -29.02 -14.16 27.77
C GLY A 94 -28.95 -14.33 29.29
N SER A 95 -29.73 -15.28 29.80
CA SER A 95 -30.04 -15.50 31.22
C SER A 95 -28.86 -15.53 32.19
N ALA A 96 -29.17 -15.13 33.42
CA ALA A 96 -28.33 -14.96 34.59
C ALA A 96 -27.79 -16.28 35.19
N SER A 97 -27.05 -17.10 34.44
CA SER A 97 -26.36 -18.27 35.01
C SER A 97 -24.83 -18.17 34.87
N GLY A 98 -24.22 -17.71 35.96
CA GLY A 98 -22.84 -17.95 36.41
C GLY A 98 -21.80 -18.42 35.39
N GLY A 99 -21.07 -17.46 34.81
CA GLY A 99 -19.80 -17.71 34.12
C GLY A 99 -19.02 -16.41 34.01
N LYS A 100 -17.90 -16.32 34.74
CA LYS A 100 -17.06 -15.12 34.94
C LYS A 100 -16.94 -14.24 33.69
N LYS A 101 -17.46 -13.02 33.80
CA LYS A 101 -17.23 -11.89 32.89
C LYS A 101 -15.71 -11.63 32.75
N SER A 102 -15.09 -12.17 31.71
CA SER A 102 -13.81 -11.69 31.22
C SER A 102 -14.06 -10.43 30.40
N TYR A 103 -14.07 -9.27 31.07
CA TYR A 103 -13.90 -8.00 30.38
C TYR A 103 -12.60 -7.39 30.90
N LEU A 104 -11.60 -7.34 30.03
CA LEU A 104 -10.36 -6.58 30.26
C LEU A 104 -10.66 -5.16 30.79
N PRO A 105 -9.73 -4.53 31.52
CA PRO A 105 -9.95 -3.22 32.14
C PRO A 105 -10.27 -2.17 31.08
N LYS A 106 -11.43 -1.51 31.19
CA LYS A 106 -11.85 -0.40 30.30
C LYS A 106 -10.80 0.71 30.18
N GLN A 107 -9.92 0.89 31.18
CA GLN A 107 -8.90 1.93 31.22
C GLN A 107 -7.75 1.72 30.22
N ILE A 108 -7.31 0.47 29.98
CA ILE A 108 -6.12 0.19 29.14
C ILE A 108 -6.39 0.53 27.66
N ASN A 109 -7.61 0.30 27.18
CA ASN A 109 -8.03 0.58 25.81
C ASN A 109 -8.04 2.09 25.52
N LEU A 110 -8.44 2.92 26.49
CA LEU A 110 -8.48 4.37 26.31
C LEU A 110 -7.06 4.97 26.24
N THR A 111 -6.11 4.44 27.01
CA THR A 111 -4.72 4.90 26.97
C THR A 111 -4.09 4.68 25.60
N PHE A 112 -4.20 3.47 25.03
CA PHE A 112 -3.64 3.18 23.70
C PHE A 112 -4.36 3.99 22.60
N PHE A 113 -5.68 4.17 22.70
CA PHE A 113 -6.42 5.08 21.83
C PHE A 113 -5.81 6.49 21.82
N ILE A 114 -5.59 7.10 23.00
CA ILE A 114 -5.04 8.45 23.11
C ILE A 114 -3.60 8.48 22.59
N VAL A 115 -2.77 7.50 22.98
CA VAL A 115 -1.37 7.43 22.55
C VAL A 115 -1.25 7.33 21.04
N GLU A 116 -2.01 6.44 20.40
CA GLU A 116 -1.99 6.27 18.95
C GLU A 116 -2.54 7.49 18.21
N GLU A 117 -3.58 8.14 18.75
CA GLU A 117 -4.12 9.36 18.13
C GLU A 117 -3.16 10.54 18.20
N VAL A 118 -2.58 10.76 19.39
CA VAL A 118 -1.56 11.79 19.59
C VAL A 118 -0.35 11.49 18.71
N LEU A 119 0.09 10.23 18.64
CA LEU A 119 1.21 9.84 17.79
C LEU A 119 0.90 10.05 16.31
N PHE A 120 -0.31 9.72 15.84
CA PHE A 120 -0.74 9.96 14.46
C PHE A 120 -0.77 11.45 14.14
N LEU A 121 -1.35 12.28 15.02
CA LEU A 121 -1.40 13.72 14.81
C LEU A 121 -0.01 14.35 14.84
N LEU A 122 0.85 13.97 15.79
CA LEU A 122 2.22 14.47 15.88
C LEU A 122 3.06 14.10 14.64
N THR A 123 2.93 12.86 14.15
CA THR A 123 3.65 12.41 12.94
C THR A 123 3.12 13.09 11.68
N LEU A 124 1.80 13.30 11.57
CA LEU A 124 1.18 14.06 10.49
C LEU A 124 1.67 15.51 10.48
N VAL A 125 1.66 16.19 11.62
CA VAL A 125 2.15 17.57 11.75
C VAL A 125 3.64 17.65 11.46
N PHE A 126 4.43 16.71 12.00
CA PHE A 126 5.87 16.64 11.76
C PHE A 126 6.19 16.51 10.27
N TRP A 127 5.58 15.56 9.57
CA TRP A 127 5.88 15.39 8.15
C TRP A 127 5.28 16.50 7.27
N SER A 128 4.15 17.08 7.67
CA SER A 128 3.62 18.30 7.04
C SER A 128 4.59 19.48 7.19
N TYR A 129 5.30 19.57 8.32
CA TYR A 129 6.35 20.57 8.52
C TYR A 129 7.53 20.36 7.58
N ILE A 130 8.03 19.12 7.49
CA ILE A 130 9.10 18.77 6.55
C ILE A 130 8.68 19.08 5.12
N LYS A 131 7.48 18.66 4.71
CA LYS A 131 6.94 18.96 3.37
C LYS A 131 6.76 20.44 3.10
N GLY A 132 6.42 21.24 4.12
CA GLY A 132 6.33 22.68 3.95
C GLY A 132 7.67 23.40 3.74
N MET A 133 8.80 22.71 3.89
CA MET A 133 10.13 23.24 3.51
C MET A 133 10.38 23.16 2.00
N GLU A 134 9.80 22.18 1.33
CA GLU A 134 9.85 22.04 -0.13
C GLU A 134 8.50 21.45 -0.59
N PRO A 135 7.47 22.29 -0.74
CA PRO A 135 6.12 21.82 -1.06
C PRO A 135 5.91 21.53 -2.54
N SER A 136 6.86 21.88 -3.43
CA SER A 136 6.61 21.87 -4.87
C SER A 136 6.22 20.49 -5.40
N ILE A 137 5.11 20.48 -6.13
CA ILE A 137 4.69 19.39 -7.00
C ILE A 137 5.38 19.62 -8.35
N HIS A 138 6.71 19.55 -8.33
CA HIS A 138 7.59 19.82 -9.45
C HIS A 138 8.77 18.85 -9.47
N GLY A 139 9.16 18.41 -10.66
CA GLY A 139 10.20 17.41 -10.87
C GLY A 139 9.76 15.97 -10.54
N LEU A 140 10.49 15.01 -11.12
CA LEU A 140 10.23 13.56 -11.01
C LEU A 140 8.77 13.21 -11.35
N GLU A 141 8.20 12.24 -10.65
CA GLU A 141 6.86 11.72 -10.94
C GLU A 141 5.75 12.46 -10.18
N LYS A 142 6.07 13.33 -9.21
CA LYS A 142 5.09 14.21 -8.53
C LYS A 142 4.10 14.90 -9.49
N PHE A 143 4.61 15.34 -10.63
CA PHE A 143 3.84 16.00 -11.66
C PHE A 143 2.80 15.08 -12.31
N MET A 144 3.20 13.85 -12.62
CA MET A 144 2.32 12.79 -13.13
C MET A 144 1.29 12.37 -12.07
N ASP A 145 1.75 12.11 -10.85
CA ASP A 145 0.90 11.69 -9.73
C ASP A 145 -0.20 12.72 -9.44
N PHE A 146 0.14 14.02 -9.47
CA PHE A 146 -0.84 15.09 -9.30
C PHE A 146 -1.84 15.16 -10.46
N GLY A 147 -1.38 14.95 -11.69
CA GLY A 147 -2.24 14.83 -12.87
C GLY A 147 -3.28 13.72 -12.75
N PHE A 148 -2.90 12.55 -12.22
CA PHE A 148 -3.86 11.49 -11.91
C PHE A 148 -4.86 11.90 -10.84
N VAL A 149 -4.43 12.55 -9.76
CA VAL A 149 -5.33 13.04 -8.71
C VAL A 149 -6.34 14.06 -9.26
N GLU A 150 -5.89 15.01 -10.11
CA GLU A 150 -6.78 15.99 -10.74
C GLU A 150 -7.76 15.34 -11.72
N SER A 151 -7.30 14.43 -12.58
CA SER A 151 -8.17 13.74 -13.54
C SER A 151 -9.24 12.90 -12.84
N ILE A 152 -8.84 12.14 -11.82
CA ILE A 152 -9.78 11.39 -10.97
C ILE A 152 -10.74 12.34 -10.25
N GLY A 153 -10.23 13.48 -9.75
CA GLY A 153 -11.03 14.52 -9.12
C GLY A 153 -12.14 15.07 -10.01
N ARG A 154 -11.94 15.10 -11.33
CA ARG A 154 -12.95 15.53 -12.31
C ARG A 154 -13.90 14.43 -12.76
N SER A 155 -13.47 13.18 -12.65
CA SER A 155 -14.24 12.02 -13.09
C SER A 155 -15.56 11.89 -12.30
N SER A 156 -16.67 11.64 -13.00
CA SER A 156 -17.96 11.30 -12.36
C SER A 156 -18.16 9.79 -12.24
N PHE A 157 -17.57 9.01 -13.15
CA PHE A 157 -17.63 7.55 -13.17
C PHE A 157 -16.23 7.01 -13.53
N PHE A 158 -16.03 5.71 -13.28
CA PHE A 158 -14.74 5.05 -13.52
C PHE A 158 -14.82 4.06 -14.69
N PRO A 159 -13.71 3.79 -15.39
CA PRO A 159 -12.34 4.28 -15.15
C PRO A 159 -12.13 5.78 -15.47
N PRO A 160 -11.14 6.44 -14.82
CA PRO A 160 -10.85 7.85 -15.03
C PRO A 160 -10.13 8.10 -16.36
N LEU A 161 -10.37 9.26 -16.97
CA LEU A 161 -9.71 9.67 -18.21
C LEU A 161 -8.21 9.89 -18.00
N ASP A 162 -7.42 9.60 -19.02
CA ASP A 162 -6.00 9.93 -19.04
C ASP A 162 -5.83 11.43 -19.34
N MET A 163 -5.10 12.14 -18.47
CA MET A 163 -4.83 13.57 -18.69
C MET A 163 -3.84 13.80 -19.84
N TRP A 164 -3.03 12.82 -20.20
CA TRP A 164 -1.97 12.93 -21.20
C TRP A 164 -2.24 12.17 -22.49
N LEU A 165 -3.37 11.49 -22.62
CA LEU A 165 -3.73 10.82 -23.87
C LEU A 165 -5.24 10.74 -24.09
N THR A 166 -5.76 11.67 -24.89
CA THR A 166 -7.18 11.70 -25.27
C THR A 166 -7.58 10.57 -26.25
N GLN A 167 -8.87 10.35 -26.41
CA GLN A 167 -9.40 9.44 -27.43
C GLN A 167 -9.24 10.00 -28.85
N SER A 168 -9.20 9.11 -29.83
CA SER A 168 -9.34 9.45 -31.25
C SER A 168 -10.14 8.35 -31.98
N PRO A 169 -10.68 8.57 -33.19
CA PRO A 169 -11.43 7.56 -33.93
C PRO A 169 -10.70 6.23 -34.10
N ASP A 170 -9.37 6.27 -34.15
CA ASP A 170 -8.45 5.15 -34.31
C ASP A 170 -7.90 4.59 -32.98
N TYR A 171 -8.21 5.20 -31.83
CA TYR A 171 -7.63 4.80 -30.55
C TYR A 171 -8.57 4.97 -29.35
N THR A 172 -8.85 3.84 -28.67
CA THR A 172 -9.79 3.77 -27.53
C THR A 172 -9.12 3.78 -26.17
N GLY A 173 -7.79 3.78 -26.07
CA GLY A 173 -7.07 3.70 -24.80
C GLY A 173 -6.93 5.04 -24.08
N HIS A 174 -8.02 5.76 -23.88
CA HIS A 174 -8.06 7.12 -23.35
C HIS A 174 -8.30 7.20 -21.83
N PHE A 175 -8.29 6.05 -21.16
CA PHE A 175 -8.31 5.94 -19.70
C PHE A 175 -6.88 5.78 -19.16
N ILE A 176 -6.68 6.15 -17.89
CA ILE A 176 -5.41 5.94 -17.19
C ILE A 176 -5.09 4.45 -17.17
N ASN A 177 -4.00 4.04 -17.84
CA ASN A 177 -3.53 2.65 -17.82
C ASN A 177 -2.43 2.43 -16.76
N TYR A 178 -2.75 2.74 -15.51
CA TYR A 178 -1.82 2.67 -14.38
C TYR A 178 -2.52 2.18 -13.11
N TYR A 179 -1.77 1.81 -12.08
CA TYR A 179 -2.30 1.39 -10.76
C TYR A 179 -2.80 2.59 -9.93
N TYR A 180 -3.87 3.24 -10.41
CA TYR A 180 -4.34 4.53 -9.93
C TYR A 180 -5.11 4.50 -8.59
N PHE A 181 -5.33 3.34 -7.95
CA PHE A 181 -6.22 3.27 -6.79
C PHE A 181 -5.70 4.08 -5.58
N GLY A 182 -4.37 4.19 -5.44
CA GLY A 182 -3.73 5.08 -4.47
C GLY A 182 -4.05 6.56 -4.73
N HIS A 183 -3.94 7.00 -5.98
CA HIS A 183 -4.34 8.36 -6.40
C HIS A 183 -5.83 8.61 -6.20
N PHE A 184 -6.66 7.59 -6.41
CA PHE A 184 -8.10 7.67 -6.15
C PHE A 184 -8.42 7.88 -4.66
N ILE A 185 -7.70 7.23 -3.75
CA ILE A 185 -7.86 7.49 -2.30
C ILE A 185 -7.53 8.93 -1.98
N THR A 186 -6.44 9.47 -2.54
CA THR A 186 -6.06 10.87 -2.36
C THR A 186 -7.15 11.81 -2.89
N ALA A 187 -7.63 11.60 -4.12
CA ALA A 187 -8.72 12.39 -4.70
C ALA A 187 -10.02 12.31 -3.88
N LEU A 188 -10.35 11.14 -3.33
CA LEU A 188 -11.52 10.95 -2.44
C LEU A 188 -11.39 11.77 -1.16
N LEU A 189 -10.22 11.73 -0.50
CA LEU A 189 -9.96 12.51 0.70
C LEU A 189 -9.92 14.02 0.41
N THR A 190 -9.40 14.43 -0.75
CA THR A 190 -9.46 15.82 -1.24
C THR A 190 -10.90 16.29 -1.40
N LYS A 191 -11.75 15.53 -2.09
CA LYS A 191 -13.18 15.87 -2.26
C LYS A 191 -13.92 15.94 -0.93
N LEU A 192 -13.68 14.98 -0.04
CA LEU A 192 -14.39 14.90 1.24
C LEU A 192 -14.01 16.07 2.16
N SER A 193 -12.71 16.36 2.28
CA SER A 193 -12.18 17.46 3.11
C SER A 193 -12.54 18.84 2.55
N GLY A 194 -12.64 18.98 1.24
CA GLY A 194 -12.87 20.27 0.57
C GLY A 194 -11.66 21.20 0.58
N VAL A 195 -10.47 20.69 0.93
CA VAL A 195 -9.20 21.42 0.88
C VAL A 195 -8.66 21.40 -0.55
N ASN A 196 -7.97 22.46 -0.99
CA ASN A 196 -7.38 22.54 -2.32
C ASN A 196 -6.40 21.38 -2.57
N SER A 197 -6.47 20.74 -3.74
CA SER A 197 -5.64 19.58 -4.05
C SER A 197 -4.13 19.86 -4.02
N ALA A 198 -3.72 21.10 -4.35
CA ALA A 198 -2.34 21.55 -4.26
C ALA A 198 -1.76 21.44 -2.84
N ILE A 199 -2.62 21.55 -1.82
CA ILE A 199 -2.27 21.35 -0.41
C ILE A 199 -2.45 19.87 -0.03
N THR A 200 -3.56 19.25 -0.44
CA THR A 200 -3.86 17.87 0.00
C THR A 200 -2.89 16.84 -0.57
N TYR A 201 -2.23 17.10 -1.70
CA TYR A 201 -1.16 16.23 -2.20
C TYR A 201 -0.04 16.08 -1.16
N ASN A 202 0.45 17.20 -0.61
CA ASN A 202 1.47 17.18 0.44
C ASN A 202 0.92 16.58 1.76
N LEU A 203 -0.35 16.84 2.10
CA LEU A 203 -0.98 16.20 3.26
C LEU A 203 -1.17 14.69 3.09
N ALA A 204 -1.39 14.21 1.86
CA ALA A 204 -1.49 12.78 1.56
C ALA A 204 -0.13 12.09 1.78
N ILE A 205 0.98 12.68 1.30
CA ILE A 205 2.34 12.19 1.61
C ILE A 205 2.60 12.18 3.12
N ALA A 206 2.25 13.25 3.84
CA ALA A 206 2.38 13.30 5.30
C ALA A 206 1.51 12.26 6.02
N THR A 207 0.34 11.94 5.46
CA THR A 207 -0.56 10.90 5.97
C THR A 207 0.01 9.51 5.76
N LEU A 208 0.62 9.23 4.60
CA LEU A 208 1.29 7.96 4.33
C LEU A 208 2.47 7.75 5.28
N PHE A 209 3.26 8.80 5.56
CA PHE A 209 4.29 8.76 6.60
C PHE A 209 3.69 8.45 7.99
N ALA A 210 2.64 9.18 8.39
CA ALA A 210 1.98 9.01 9.68
C ALA A 210 1.38 7.59 9.85
N PHE A 211 0.76 7.04 8.80
CA PHE A 211 0.30 5.65 8.79
C PHE A 211 1.45 4.66 8.89
N THR A 212 2.52 4.85 8.11
CA THR A 212 3.68 3.96 8.15
C THR A 212 4.28 3.90 9.55
N PHE A 213 4.42 5.05 10.21
CA PHE A 213 4.91 5.13 11.58
C PHE A 213 3.96 4.45 12.58
N THR A 214 2.69 4.84 12.60
CA THR A 214 1.73 4.43 13.64
C THR A 214 1.21 2.99 13.49
N LEU A 215 1.04 2.49 12.26
CA LEU A 215 0.66 1.10 12.02
C LEU A 215 1.82 0.14 12.35
N SER A 216 3.06 0.53 12.03
CA SER A 216 4.27 -0.21 12.44
C SER A 216 4.44 -0.20 13.96
N PHE A 217 4.16 0.93 14.62
CA PHE A 217 4.08 1.01 16.07
C PHE A 217 3.08 -0.01 16.65
N SER A 218 1.84 -0.01 16.14
CA SER A 218 0.80 -0.94 16.58
C SER A 218 1.19 -2.41 16.36
N LEU A 219 1.78 -2.77 15.21
CA LEU A 219 2.31 -4.11 14.97
C LEU A 219 3.41 -4.49 15.98
N GLY A 220 4.36 -3.59 16.22
CA GLY A 220 5.45 -3.80 17.17
C GLY A 220 4.97 -4.00 18.61
N ILE A 221 4.05 -3.16 19.10
CA ILE A 221 3.49 -3.32 20.44
C ILE A 221 2.71 -4.63 20.57
N ASN A 222 1.97 -5.04 19.53
CA ASN A 222 1.14 -6.24 19.57
C ASN A 222 1.98 -7.52 19.51
N LEU A 223 3.02 -7.58 18.67
CA LEU A 223 3.97 -8.70 18.65
C LEU A 223 4.62 -8.90 20.03
N VAL A 224 5.08 -7.81 20.65
CA VAL A 224 5.69 -7.86 21.99
C VAL A 224 4.66 -8.20 23.06
N TYR A 225 3.46 -7.61 23.02
CA TYR A 225 2.39 -7.90 23.97
C TYR A 225 1.98 -9.38 23.96
N ILE A 226 1.74 -9.95 22.77
CA ILE A 226 1.35 -11.36 22.62
C ILE A 226 2.48 -12.26 23.12
N PHE A 227 3.73 -11.91 22.82
CA PHE A 227 4.89 -12.64 23.33
C PHE A 227 4.96 -12.59 24.85
N LEU A 228 4.91 -11.41 25.47
CA LEU A 228 4.96 -11.27 26.94
C LEU A 228 3.79 -11.98 27.62
N LYS A 229 2.58 -11.90 27.05
CA LYS A 229 1.40 -12.61 27.55
C LYS A 229 1.61 -14.13 27.55
N SER A 230 2.28 -14.67 26.55
CA SER A 230 2.59 -16.12 26.51
C SER A 230 3.57 -16.57 27.60
N LEU A 231 4.34 -15.64 28.21
CA LEU A 231 5.28 -15.95 29.28
C LEU A 231 4.63 -16.03 30.67
N LEU A 232 3.52 -15.32 30.88
CA LEU A 232 2.98 -14.97 32.20
C LEU A 232 2.09 -16.04 32.85
N HIS A 233 2.24 -17.32 32.51
CA HIS A 233 1.45 -18.41 33.12
C HIS A 233 1.57 -18.49 34.67
N LYS A 234 2.55 -17.83 35.32
CA LYS A 234 2.78 -17.88 36.79
C LYS A 234 3.31 -16.62 37.52
N LEU A 235 3.54 -15.42 36.91
CA LEU A 235 4.19 -14.26 37.59
C LEU A 235 3.68 -12.86 37.10
N PRO A 236 3.96 -11.72 37.80
CA PRO A 236 3.11 -10.52 37.86
C PRO A 236 3.29 -9.51 36.70
N ALA A 237 2.32 -8.59 36.59
CA ALA A 237 2.21 -7.37 35.74
C ALA A 237 2.99 -7.31 34.40
N ILE A 238 2.25 -7.10 33.30
CA ILE A 238 2.80 -6.90 31.95
C ILE A 238 3.77 -5.71 31.91
N ASN A 239 4.97 -5.90 31.34
CA ASN A 239 5.98 -4.83 31.20
C ASN A 239 5.66 -3.91 30.00
N TYR A 240 4.90 -2.85 30.26
CA TYR A 240 4.50 -1.87 29.24
C TYR A 240 5.68 -1.09 28.63
N LYS A 241 6.77 -0.86 29.38
CA LYS A 241 7.95 -0.18 28.82
C LYS A 241 8.55 -0.98 27.66
N LEU A 242 8.62 -2.30 27.81
CA LEU A 242 9.15 -3.18 26.76
C LEU A 242 8.24 -3.26 25.54
N ILE A 243 6.92 -3.20 25.76
CA ILE A 243 5.92 -3.09 24.69
C ILE A 243 6.14 -1.81 23.88
N LEU A 244 6.24 -0.66 24.55
CA LEU A 244 6.48 0.63 23.90
C LEU A 244 7.81 0.67 23.15
N VAL A 245 8.89 0.11 23.73
CA VAL A 245 10.19 0.00 23.04
C VAL A 245 10.06 -0.81 21.74
N GLY A 246 9.36 -1.95 21.77
CA GLY A 246 9.11 -2.73 20.56
C GLY A 246 8.31 -1.98 19.50
N GLY A 247 7.28 -1.23 19.92
CA GLY A 247 6.48 -0.37 19.04
C GLY A 247 7.31 0.74 18.40
N PHE A 248 8.00 1.56 19.19
CA PHE A 248 8.80 2.68 18.67
C PHE A 248 9.98 2.21 17.82
N LEU A 249 10.61 1.08 18.17
CA LEU A 249 11.69 0.52 17.36
C LEU A 249 11.17 0.03 16.00
N ALA A 250 10.00 -0.61 15.96
CA ALA A 250 9.36 -1.01 14.69
C ALA A 250 8.99 0.21 13.84
N ALA A 251 8.33 1.21 14.46
CA ALA A 251 7.97 2.44 13.79
C ALA A 251 9.18 3.16 13.20
N PHE A 252 10.25 3.31 13.97
CA PHE A 252 11.47 3.98 13.52
C PHE A 252 12.15 3.23 12.38
N ILE A 253 12.41 1.92 12.53
CA ILE A 253 13.12 1.14 11.50
C ILE A 253 12.36 1.17 10.17
N VAL A 254 11.03 1.04 10.19
CA VAL A 254 10.22 0.99 8.96
C VAL A 254 10.09 2.37 8.32
N SER A 255 9.86 3.44 9.10
CA SER A 255 9.54 4.77 8.54
C SER A 255 10.75 5.69 8.33
N LEU A 256 11.78 5.56 9.16
CA LEU A 256 12.96 6.44 9.21
C LEU A 256 14.28 5.68 9.03
N GLY A 257 14.28 4.34 9.13
CA GLY A 257 15.49 3.55 8.93
C GLY A 257 15.99 3.62 7.48
N GLY A 258 17.30 3.76 7.30
CA GLY A 258 18.00 3.48 6.05
C GLY A 258 18.52 2.05 5.95
N ASN A 259 19.58 1.87 5.16
CA ASN A 259 20.40 0.65 5.14
C ASN A 259 21.83 0.97 5.60
N LEU A 260 22.73 -0.01 5.62
CA LEU A 260 24.10 0.18 6.12
C LEU A 260 24.99 0.99 5.16
N HIS A 261 24.48 1.43 4.01
CA HIS A 261 25.20 2.27 3.05
C HIS A 261 25.69 3.58 3.67
N THR A 262 25.03 4.09 4.71
CA THR A 262 25.49 5.27 5.48
C THR A 262 26.90 5.13 6.03
N ILE A 263 27.48 3.93 6.08
CA ILE A 263 28.91 3.72 6.35
C ILE A 263 29.82 4.55 5.41
N TYR A 264 29.37 4.84 4.19
CA TYR A 264 30.14 5.66 3.24
C TYR A 264 30.28 7.13 3.65
N ALA A 265 29.45 7.63 4.58
CA ALA A 265 29.68 8.93 5.22
C ALA A 265 30.98 8.94 6.07
N PHE A 266 31.56 7.76 6.34
CA PHE A 266 32.84 7.57 7.02
C PHE A 266 33.96 7.15 6.06
N THR A 267 33.84 7.50 4.78
CA THR A 267 34.85 7.24 3.74
C THR A 267 34.96 8.45 2.79
N GLN A 268 36.00 8.52 1.96
CA GLN A 268 36.10 9.56 0.91
C GLN A 268 35.00 9.51 -0.17
N GLY A 269 34.07 8.54 -0.10
CA GLY A 269 33.03 8.33 -1.12
C GLY A 269 33.54 7.51 -2.30
N TYR A 270 32.67 7.30 -3.29
CA TYR A 270 32.98 6.50 -4.47
C TYR A 270 32.15 7.00 -5.68
N PRO A 271 32.59 6.74 -6.93
CA PRO A 271 31.79 7.05 -8.11
C PRO A 271 30.56 6.14 -8.21
N ASN A 272 29.36 6.70 -8.36
CA ASN A 272 28.09 5.97 -8.26
C ASN A 272 27.99 4.73 -9.16
N GLU A 273 28.51 4.81 -10.38
CA GLU A 273 28.47 3.72 -11.37
C GLU A 273 29.44 2.57 -11.06
N THR A 274 30.45 2.82 -10.22
CA THR A 274 31.48 1.84 -9.85
C THR A 274 31.68 1.81 -8.33
N PRO A 275 30.73 1.26 -7.56
CA PRO A 275 30.85 1.18 -6.11
C PRO A 275 32.05 0.33 -5.69
N ALA A 276 32.90 0.90 -4.82
CA ALA A 276 34.04 0.21 -4.23
C ALA A 276 33.72 -0.22 -2.79
N PRO A 277 34.17 -1.39 -2.32
CA PRO A 277 33.99 -1.81 -0.94
C PRO A 277 34.54 -0.78 0.06
N PHE A 278 33.76 -0.44 1.09
CA PHE A 278 34.12 0.62 2.04
C PHE A 278 35.48 0.40 2.75
N TRP A 279 35.91 -0.85 2.93
CA TRP A 279 37.19 -1.20 3.53
C TRP A 279 38.40 -1.01 2.61
N GLN A 280 38.18 -0.72 1.33
CA GLN A 280 39.23 -0.34 0.37
C GLN A 280 39.37 1.18 0.24
N LEU A 281 38.48 1.94 0.87
CA LEU A 281 38.50 3.40 0.84
C LEU A 281 39.18 3.95 2.10
N PRO A 282 39.85 5.11 2.01
CA PRO A 282 40.36 5.80 3.19
C PRO A 282 39.22 6.10 4.17
N ILE A 283 39.40 5.68 5.42
CA ILE A 283 38.42 5.85 6.50
C ILE A 283 38.57 7.25 7.11
N GLY A 284 37.47 7.98 7.19
CA GLY A 284 37.40 9.34 7.74
C GLY A 284 35.98 9.87 7.66
N PHE A 285 35.54 10.71 8.61
CA PHE A 285 34.20 11.28 8.55
C PHE A 285 34.14 12.38 7.49
N HIS A 286 33.47 12.08 6.37
CA HIS A 286 33.32 12.92 5.17
C HIS A 286 31.85 13.06 4.81
N PRO A 287 31.02 13.69 5.65
CA PRO A 287 29.58 13.82 5.40
C PRO A 287 29.25 14.54 4.07
N GLU A 288 30.15 15.39 3.59
CA GLU A 288 30.04 16.11 2.32
C GLU A 288 30.14 15.21 1.08
N SER A 289 30.78 14.05 1.18
CA SER A 289 30.90 13.09 0.08
C SER A 289 29.66 12.18 -0.02
N TYR A 290 28.78 12.20 0.98
CA TYR A 290 27.64 11.33 1.07
C TYR A 290 26.39 11.92 0.40
N TRP A 291 26.02 11.36 -0.75
CA TRP A 291 24.77 11.69 -1.43
C TRP A 291 23.69 10.63 -1.16
N TYR A 292 22.62 11.02 -0.46
CA TYR A 292 21.61 10.08 0.06
C TYR A 292 20.93 9.15 -0.97
N PRO A 293 20.76 9.51 -2.27
CA PRO A 293 20.19 8.61 -3.28
C PRO A 293 21.09 7.42 -3.59
N ASN A 294 22.40 7.52 -3.33
CA ASN A 294 23.33 6.41 -3.54
C ASN A 294 22.95 5.17 -2.73
N ALA A 295 22.33 5.34 -1.57
CA ALA A 295 21.83 4.23 -0.74
C ALA A 295 20.72 3.41 -1.40
N THR A 296 20.11 3.93 -2.46
CA THR A 296 18.98 3.29 -3.17
C THR A 296 19.35 2.84 -4.58
N ARG A 297 20.51 3.28 -5.10
CA ARG A 297 21.08 3.00 -6.44
C ARG A 297 22.49 2.39 -6.31
N PHE A 298 22.72 1.68 -5.21
CA PHE A 298 24.01 1.12 -4.84
C PHE A 298 24.48 -0.05 -5.71
N ILE A 299 23.63 -1.05 -5.95
CA ILE A 299 23.92 -2.09 -6.93
C ILE A 299 23.73 -1.47 -8.33
N PRO A 300 24.76 -1.45 -9.20
CA PRO A 300 24.71 -0.76 -10.49
C PRO A 300 23.49 -1.18 -11.32
N TYR A 301 22.91 -0.27 -12.09
CA TYR A 301 21.74 -0.51 -12.93
C TYR A 301 20.48 -1.03 -12.22
N THR A 302 20.40 -0.97 -10.87
CA THR A 302 19.23 -1.42 -10.11
C THR A 302 18.69 -0.34 -9.17
N ILE A 303 17.48 -0.58 -8.64
CA ILE A 303 16.82 0.27 -7.66
C ILE A 303 16.46 -0.58 -6.43
N HIS A 304 16.69 -0.07 -5.22
CA HIS A 304 16.37 -0.71 -3.94
C HIS A 304 15.99 0.36 -2.91
N GLU A 305 14.92 1.09 -3.23
CA GLU A 305 14.33 2.06 -2.32
C GLU A 305 13.78 1.41 -1.06
N PHE A 306 13.62 2.26 -0.05
CA PHE A 306 12.99 1.95 1.23
C PHE A 306 12.19 3.19 1.69
N PRO A 307 11.26 3.04 2.64
CA PRO A 307 10.21 4.04 2.85
C PRO A 307 10.69 5.47 3.06
N LEU A 308 11.74 5.69 3.85
CA LEU A 308 12.23 7.05 4.08
C LEU A 308 12.65 7.76 2.79
N TYR A 309 13.32 7.07 1.87
CA TYR A 309 13.71 7.68 0.59
C TYR A 309 12.47 8.17 -0.17
N SER A 310 11.45 7.32 -0.30
CA SER A 310 10.22 7.68 -1.03
C SER A 310 9.45 8.81 -0.34
N PHE A 311 9.45 8.89 1.00
CA PHE A 311 8.85 10.03 1.70
C PHE A 311 9.63 11.35 1.50
N VAL A 312 10.96 11.27 1.42
CA VAL A 312 11.82 12.44 1.17
C VAL A 312 11.59 12.96 -0.24
N VAL A 313 11.59 12.09 -1.24
CA VAL A 313 11.34 12.45 -2.65
C VAL A 313 9.90 12.92 -2.87
N ALA A 314 8.95 12.36 -2.13
CA ALA A 314 7.54 12.76 -2.07
C ALA A 314 6.73 12.54 -3.37
N ASP A 315 7.09 11.52 -4.16
CA ASP A 315 6.21 10.96 -5.18
C ASP A 315 5.06 10.19 -4.50
N LEU A 316 3.82 10.40 -4.96
CA LEU A 316 2.63 9.69 -4.48
C LEU A 316 2.47 8.35 -5.22
N HIS A 317 3.60 7.76 -5.58
CA HIS A 317 3.69 6.55 -6.38
C HIS A 317 2.98 5.37 -5.71
N GLY A 318 2.58 4.39 -6.53
CA GLY A 318 1.76 3.25 -6.10
C GLY A 318 2.33 2.48 -4.89
N HIS A 319 3.64 2.22 -4.84
CA HIS A 319 4.26 1.48 -3.73
C HIS A 319 4.23 2.26 -2.41
N VAL A 320 4.27 3.59 -2.44
CA VAL A 320 4.14 4.45 -1.24
C VAL A 320 2.70 4.46 -0.77
N SER A 321 1.76 4.59 -1.71
CA SER A 321 0.32 4.61 -1.44
C SER A 321 -0.20 3.27 -0.89
N ASP A 322 0.46 2.15 -1.18
CA ASP A 322 0.04 0.81 -0.73
C ASP A 322 0.50 0.46 0.71
N ILE A 323 1.47 1.19 1.28
CA ILE A 323 2.03 0.88 2.61
C ILE A 323 0.97 0.67 3.70
N PRO A 324 -0.09 1.51 3.82
CA PRO A 324 -1.12 1.30 4.84
C PRO A 324 -1.85 -0.05 4.69
N PHE A 325 -2.08 -0.51 3.46
CA PHE A 325 -2.75 -1.79 3.17
C PHE A 325 -1.83 -2.98 3.40
N VAL A 326 -0.55 -2.84 3.10
CA VAL A 326 0.50 -3.79 3.49
C VAL A 326 0.49 -4.03 5.00
N LEU A 327 0.59 -2.95 5.79
CA LEU A 327 0.66 -3.04 7.25
C LEU A 327 -0.65 -3.57 7.86
N LEU A 328 -1.81 -3.19 7.30
CA LEU A 328 -3.11 -3.76 7.67
C LEU A 328 -3.16 -5.28 7.37
N THR A 329 -2.65 -5.71 6.22
CA THR A 329 -2.60 -7.12 5.83
C THR A 329 -1.72 -7.92 6.79
N LEU A 330 -0.55 -7.41 7.16
CA LEU A 330 0.31 -8.04 8.17
C LEU A 330 -0.40 -8.16 9.53
N ALA A 331 -1.13 -7.13 9.96
CA ALA A 331 -1.89 -7.18 11.22
C ALA A 331 -3.01 -8.21 11.19
N LEU A 332 -3.74 -8.29 10.07
CA LEU A 332 -4.77 -9.31 9.85
C LEU A 332 -4.15 -10.71 9.93
N LEU A 333 -3.07 -10.97 9.18
CA LEU A 333 -2.40 -12.26 9.18
C LEU A 333 -1.84 -12.65 10.57
N LEU A 334 -1.29 -11.70 11.33
CA LEU A 334 -0.91 -11.93 12.73
C LEU A 334 -2.12 -12.32 13.58
N ASN A 335 -3.22 -11.58 13.48
CA ASN A 335 -4.44 -11.85 14.23
C ASN A 335 -5.06 -13.23 13.90
N LEU A 336 -4.95 -13.70 12.64
CA LEU A 336 -5.37 -15.06 12.27
C LEU A 336 -4.59 -16.16 12.99
N LEU A 337 -3.30 -15.94 13.27
CA LEU A 337 -2.46 -16.90 13.97
C LEU A 337 -2.77 -16.96 15.48
N ILE A 338 -3.26 -15.87 16.07
CA ILE A 338 -3.60 -15.81 17.51
C ILE A 338 -4.83 -16.67 17.84
N LYS A 339 -5.77 -16.81 16.89
CA LYS A 339 -7.12 -17.37 17.08
C LYS A 339 -7.16 -18.89 17.37
N LYS A 340 -6.20 -19.46 18.12
CA LYS A 340 -6.08 -20.93 18.23
C LYS A 340 -5.38 -21.53 19.45
N HIS A 341 -5.31 -20.87 20.60
CA HIS A 341 -4.67 -21.48 21.79
C HIS A 341 -5.55 -21.68 23.04
N PHE A 342 -6.86 -21.45 22.99
CA PHE A 342 -7.77 -21.71 24.13
C PHE A 342 -9.11 -22.33 23.74
N GLU A 343 -9.09 -23.38 22.92
CA GLU A 343 -10.17 -24.37 22.89
C GLU A 343 -9.58 -25.76 23.18
N VAL A 344 -9.10 -25.92 24.41
CA VAL A 344 -9.02 -27.21 25.11
C VAL A 344 -9.50 -26.89 26.52
N ASP A 345 -10.80 -27.07 26.72
CA ASP A 345 -11.47 -27.42 27.99
C ASP A 345 -12.95 -27.03 27.91
N LYS A 346 -13.74 -28.01 27.48
CA LYS A 346 -15.16 -28.30 27.79
C LYS A 346 -15.87 -28.93 26.59
N MET A 347 -15.45 -30.16 26.28
CA MET A 347 -16.32 -31.22 25.73
C MET A 347 -15.69 -32.56 26.13
N GLY A 348 -15.48 -32.73 27.43
CA GLY A 348 -15.43 -34.02 28.10
C GLY A 348 -16.62 -34.03 29.05
N ASP A 349 -17.36 -35.14 29.05
CA ASP A 349 -18.54 -35.44 29.86
C ASP A 349 -19.88 -34.90 29.36
N ALA A 350 -20.34 -35.47 28.25
CA ALA A 350 -21.70 -35.98 28.18
C ALA A 350 -21.77 -37.20 27.25
N THR A 351 -22.09 -38.34 27.86
CA THR A 351 -22.78 -39.52 27.30
C THR A 351 -22.01 -40.47 26.37
N GLY A 352 -21.42 -41.50 27.01
CA GLY A 352 -21.64 -42.94 26.80
C GLY A 352 -22.20 -43.50 25.47
N GLY A 353 -21.47 -44.49 24.93
CA GLY A 353 -22.02 -45.68 24.25
C GLY A 353 -22.31 -45.58 22.75
N PRO A 354 -21.93 -46.58 21.92
CA PRO A 354 -22.32 -46.63 20.51
C PRO A 354 -23.80 -47.01 20.37
N PRO A 355 -24.54 -46.48 19.38
CA PRO A 355 -25.98 -46.71 19.26
C PRO A 355 -26.24 -48.14 18.80
N THR A 356 -26.90 -48.91 19.67
CA THR A 356 -27.56 -50.16 19.31
C THR A 356 -28.93 -49.88 18.71
N SER A 357 -29.31 -50.80 17.84
CA SER A 357 -30.47 -50.86 16.97
C SER A 357 -31.84 -50.65 17.65
N ALA A 358 -32.72 -49.96 16.90
CA ALA A 358 -34.14 -50.26 16.71
C ALA A 358 -35.01 -50.50 17.95
N HIS A 359 -35.86 -49.51 18.27
CA HIS A 359 -37.22 -49.79 18.73
C HIS A 359 -38.24 -48.88 18.05
N LEU A 360 -38.97 -49.50 17.12
CA LEU A 360 -40.27 -49.09 16.63
C LEU A 360 -41.25 -49.01 17.80
N ARG A 361 -41.90 -47.86 17.97
CA ARG A 361 -43.23 -47.79 18.59
C ARG A 361 -44.16 -47.01 17.68
N HIS A 362 -45.04 -47.78 17.03
CA HIS A 362 -46.30 -47.30 16.49
C HIS A 362 -47.12 -46.63 17.59
N ASN A 363 -47.73 -45.49 17.27
CA ASN A 363 -49.06 -45.20 17.77
C ASN A 363 -49.88 -44.53 16.66
N LYS A 364 -50.98 -45.20 16.30
CA LYS A 364 -52.04 -44.74 15.41
C LYS A 364 -53.16 -44.11 16.25
N SER A 365 -53.59 -42.91 15.86
CA SER A 365 -54.94 -42.31 15.97
C SER A 365 -54.72 -40.81 15.74
N GLY A 366 -55.37 -40.10 14.83
CA GLY A 366 -56.67 -40.28 14.22
C GLY A 366 -57.50 -39.04 14.54
N ALA A 367 -57.30 -37.94 13.80
CA ALA A 367 -58.28 -36.85 13.65
C ALA A 367 -57.82 -35.89 12.54
N LEU A 368 -58.61 -35.87 11.48
CA LEU A 368 -58.60 -34.84 10.43
C LEU A 368 -59.15 -33.54 11.03
N VAL A 369 -58.35 -32.48 11.00
CA VAL A 369 -58.85 -31.10 11.04
C VAL A 369 -58.21 -30.38 9.87
N GLY A 370 -59.04 -30.12 8.85
CA GLY A 370 -58.72 -29.20 7.78
C GLY A 370 -58.58 -27.79 8.34
N GLY A 371 -57.53 -27.11 7.94
CA GLY A 371 -57.24 -25.74 8.34
C GLY A 371 -56.13 -25.19 7.46
N GLU A 372 -56.54 -24.57 6.36
CA GLU A 372 -55.87 -23.53 5.59
C GLU A 372 -54.35 -23.67 5.35
N GLU A 373 -54.00 -23.88 4.07
CA GLU A 373 -52.70 -23.49 3.53
C GLU A 373 -52.45 -22.00 3.81
N ARG A 374 -51.80 -21.70 4.95
CA ARG A 374 -51.08 -20.45 5.09
C ARG A 374 -49.92 -20.49 4.12
N GLN A 375 -50.05 -19.72 3.05
CA GLN A 375 -48.93 -19.27 2.24
C GLN A 375 -47.85 -18.70 3.17
N ASP A 376 -46.83 -19.52 3.44
CA ASP A 376 -45.64 -19.08 4.16
C ASP A 376 -44.94 -18.01 3.31
N PRO A 377 -44.55 -16.86 3.90
CA PRO A 377 -43.90 -15.79 3.16
C PRO A 377 -42.58 -16.26 2.53
N PHE A 378 -42.25 -15.70 1.36
CA PHE A 378 -41.07 -15.88 0.50
C PHE A 378 -39.67 -15.90 1.19
N TRP A 379 -39.58 -15.74 2.52
CA TRP A 379 -38.34 -15.62 3.30
C TRP A 379 -37.77 -16.96 3.82
N LYS A 380 -38.36 -18.12 3.53
CA LYS A 380 -37.80 -19.45 3.90
C LYS A 380 -36.58 -19.90 3.05
N ASN A 381 -36.10 -19.08 2.12
CA ASN A 381 -34.97 -19.40 1.23
C ASN A 381 -33.56 -19.32 1.89
N THR A 382 -33.48 -19.34 3.21
CA THR A 382 -32.20 -19.25 3.96
C THR A 382 -31.56 -20.62 4.27
N ARG A 383 -32.27 -21.74 4.07
CA ARG A 383 -31.72 -23.09 4.32
C ARG A 383 -30.52 -23.41 3.43
N TRP A 384 -30.55 -23.04 2.15
CA TRP A 384 -29.42 -23.26 1.25
C TRP A 384 -28.17 -22.49 1.70
N PHE A 385 -28.32 -21.21 2.06
CA PHE A 385 -27.18 -20.40 2.53
C PHE A 385 -26.62 -20.89 3.87
N GLN A 386 -27.49 -21.33 4.78
CA GLN A 386 -27.06 -21.96 6.04
C GLN A 386 -26.31 -23.27 5.79
N ASN A 387 -26.81 -24.12 4.89
CA ASN A 387 -26.14 -25.36 4.50
C ASN A 387 -24.79 -25.07 3.83
N PHE A 388 -24.72 -24.08 2.93
CA PHE A 388 -23.48 -23.62 2.33
C PHE A 388 -22.48 -23.16 3.40
N LEU A 389 -22.91 -22.34 4.38
CA LEU A 389 -22.02 -21.88 5.45
C LEU A 389 -21.51 -23.03 6.32
N LEU A 390 -22.35 -24.01 6.64
CA LEU A 390 -21.94 -25.20 7.41
C LEU A 390 -20.94 -26.05 6.63
N GLU A 391 -21.22 -26.30 5.34
CA GLU A 391 -20.32 -27.05 4.48
C GLU A 391 -18.99 -26.30 4.27
N PHE A 392 -19.06 -24.99 4.05
CA PHE A 392 -17.90 -24.11 3.95
C PHE A 392 -17.04 -24.20 5.20
N GLN A 393 -17.63 -24.08 6.40
CA GLN A 393 -16.91 -24.15 7.67
C GLN A 393 -16.30 -25.54 7.93
N SER A 394 -16.91 -26.60 7.40
CA SER A 394 -16.36 -27.95 7.49
C SER A 394 -15.11 -28.14 6.62
N ARG A 395 -15.05 -27.44 5.47
CA ARG A 395 -14.00 -27.57 4.45
C ARG A 395 -12.90 -26.51 4.56
N THR A 396 -13.18 -25.35 5.16
CA THR A 396 -12.25 -24.22 5.28
C THR A 396 -11.89 -23.95 6.73
N SER A 397 -10.64 -23.55 6.98
CA SER A 397 -10.19 -23.22 8.34
C SER A 397 -10.33 -21.75 8.71
N VAL A 398 -10.65 -20.91 7.74
CA VAL A 398 -10.78 -19.46 7.85
C VAL A 398 -12.24 -19.10 7.61
N SER A 399 -12.79 -18.23 8.44
CA SER A 399 -14.19 -17.82 8.30
C SER A 399 -14.41 -17.01 7.02
N LEU A 400 -15.54 -17.23 6.35
CA LEU A 400 -15.91 -16.56 5.09
C LEU A 400 -15.75 -15.02 5.14
N PRO A 401 -16.23 -14.28 6.16
CA PRO A 401 -16.06 -12.82 6.21
C PRO A 401 -14.60 -12.38 6.20
N TYR A 402 -13.72 -13.20 6.74
CA TYR A 402 -12.28 -12.92 6.79
C TYR A 402 -11.63 -13.13 5.42
N LEU A 403 -12.04 -14.17 4.69
CA LEU A 403 -11.59 -14.42 3.31
C LEU A 403 -12.09 -13.36 2.35
N VAL A 404 -13.32 -12.86 2.53
CA VAL A 404 -13.87 -11.73 1.77
C VAL A 404 -13.05 -10.47 2.04
N LEU A 405 -12.86 -10.10 3.32
CA LEU A 405 -12.08 -8.92 3.70
C LEU A 405 -10.66 -8.99 3.13
N LEU A 406 -9.97 -10.11 3.33
CA LEU A 406 -8.59 -10.27 2.87
C LEU A 406 -8.51 -10.32 1.34
N GLY A 407 -9.46 -10.97 0.65
CA GLY A 407 -9.48 -11.04 -0.81
C GLY A 407 -9.67 -9.68 -1.46
N ILE A 408 -10.64 -8.89 -0.98
CA ILE A 408 -10.88 -7.52 -1.49
C ILE A 408 -9.72 -6.60 -1.12
N LEU A 409 -9.13 -6.74 0.07
CA LEU A 409 -7.95 -5.97 0.45
C LEU A 409 -6.76 -6.25 -0.49
N LEU A 410 -6.49 -7.53 -0.79
CA LEU A 410 -5.45 -7.90 -1.76
C LEU A 410 -5.77 -7.38 -3.16
N ALA A 411 -7.05 -7.30 -3.54
CA ALA A 411 -7.46 -6.70 -4.81
C ALA A 411 -7.15 -5.20 -4.84
N VAL A 412 -7.44 -4.47 -3.76
CA VAL A 412 -7.06 -3.05 -3.61
C VAL A 412 -5.56 -2.87 -3.68
N MET A 413 -4.79 -3.76 -3.05
CA MET A 413 -3.33 -3.73 -3.15
C MET A 413 -2.87 -3.94 -4.60
N TYR A 414 -3.45 -4.89 -5.34
CA TYR A 414 -3.16 -5.08 -6.77
C TYR A 414 -3.49 -3.84 -7.62
N MET A 415 -4.60 -3.15 -7.34
CA MET A 415 -4.98 -1.92 -8.05
C MET A 415 -4.15 -0.69 -7.64
N THR A 416 -3.40 -0.77 -6.53
CA THR A 416 -2.53 0.30 -6.01
C THR A 416 -1.06 0.06 -6.37
N ASN A 417 -0.60 -1.19 -6.31
CA ASN A 417 0.69 -1.67 -6.79
C ASN A 417 0.61 -3.18 -7.11
N ALA A 418 0.62 -3.51 -8.41
CA ALA A 418 0.25 -4.84 -8.92
C ALA A 418 0.99 -6.04 -8.28
N VAL A 419 2.26 -5.88 -7.90
CA VAL A 419 3.09 -6.98 -7.35
C VAL A 419 2.71 -7.30 -5.90
N ASP A 420 2.27 -6.30 -5.13
CA ASP A 420 2.06 -6.45 -3.69
C ASP A 420 0.90 -7.40 -3.40
N GLY A 421 -0.20 -7.32 -4.16
CA GLY A 421 -1.31 -8.27 -4.06
C GLY A 421 -0.87 -9.73 -4.16
N LEU A 422 0.09 -10.06 -5.04
CA LEU A 422 0.62 -11.42 -5.22
C LEU A 422 1.56 -11.86 -4.08
N ILE A 423 2.37 -10.94 -3.56
CA ILE A 423 3.26 -11.19 -2.42
C ILE A 423 2.44 -11.59 -1.20
N TYR A 424 1.42 -10.80 -0.88
CA TYR A 424 0.62 -11.03 0.33
C TYR A 424 -0.41 -12.15 0.16
N LEU A 425 -0.83 -12.47 -1.07
CA LEU A 425 -1.55 -13.71 -1.37
C LEU A 425 -0.71 -14.95 -1.01
N SER A 426 0.59 -14.92 -1.36
CA SER A 426 1.54 -16.00 -1.05
C SER A 426 1.78 -16.13 0.46
N LEU A 427 1.98 -15.02 1.16
CA LEU A 427 2.12 -15.00 2.62
C LEU A 427 0.84 -15.52 3.33
N ALA A 428 -0.35 -15.12 2.85
CA ALA A 428 -1.61 -15.63 3.38
C ALA A 428 -1.73 -17.15 3.23
N GLY A 429 -1.31 -17.70 2.08
CA GLY A 429 -1.24 -19.14 1.85
C GLY A 429 -0.34 -19.87 2.85
N LEU A 430 0.84 -19.33 3.17
CA LEU A 430 1.74 -19.89 4.19
C LEU A 430 1.12 -19.84 5.60
N VAL A 431 0.44 -18.74 5.93
CA VAL A 431 -0.28 -18.60 7.21
C VAL A 431 -1.40 -19.64 7.32
N PHE A 432 -2.17 -19.86 6.24
CA PHE A 432 -3.20 -20.90 6.21
C PHE A 432 -2.61 -22.28 6.37
N LEU A 433 -1.52 -22.58 5.66
CA LEU A 433 -0.80 -23.85 5.74
C LEU A 433 -0.36 -24.15 7.18
N TYR A 434 0.32 -23.19 7.82
CA TYR A 434 0.77 -23.33 9.21
C TYR A 434 -0.40 -23.51 10.18
N ARG A 435 -1.44 -22.70 10.04
CA ARG A 435 -2.63 -22.77 10.90
C ARG A 435 -3.37 -24.10 10.76
N ASN A 436 -3.41 -24.67 9.57
CA ASN A 436 -4.07 -25.96 9.29
C ASN A 436 -3.23 -27.14 9.79
N TRP A 437 -1.93 -27.09 9.57
CA TRP A 437 -0.98 -28.08 10.07
C TRP A 437 -1.09 -28.23 11.58
N THR A 438 -1.05 -27.11 12.31
CA THR A 438 -1.17 -27.11 13.77
C THR A 438 -2.56 -27.57 14.26
N LYS A 439 -3.60 -27.61 13.42
CA LYS A 439 -4.97 -28.00 13.84
C LYS A 439 -5.16 -29.50 13.68
N THR A 440 -4.73 -30.00 12.52
CA THR A 440 -5.10 -31.32 12.07
C THR A 440 -3.98 -32.32 12.33
N LYS A 441 -2.71 -31.90 12.29
CA LYS A 441 -1.52 -32.76 12.26
C LYS A 441 -1.61 -33.90 11.23
N ASN A 442 -2.43 -33.70 10.18
CA ASN A 442 -2.67 -34.67 9.11
C ASN A 442 -2.37 -33.98 7.77
N ILE A 443 -1.47 -34.57 7.00
CA ILE A 443 -0.95 -33.98 5.75
C ILE A 443 -2.07 -33.74 4.73
N ARG A 444 -2.91 -34.75 4.46
CA ARG A 444 -3.99 -34.68 3.46
C ARG A 444 -5.03 -33.64 3.84
N LYS A 445 -5.49 -33.65 5.10
CA LYS A 445 -6.48 -32.69 5.60
C LYS A 445 -5.91 -31.26 5.61
N THR A 446 -4.64 -31.10 5.96
CA THR A 446 -3.94 -29.80 5.92
C THR A 446 -3.91 -29.23 4.52
N PHE A 447 -3.47 -30.01 3.52
CA PHE A 447 -3.43 -29.55 2.14
C PHE A 447 -4.83 -29.20 1.61
N PHE A 448 -5.82 -30.06 1.84
CA PHE A 448 -7.19 -29.79 1.39
C PHE A 448 -7.78 -28.51 1.96
N GLN A 449 -7.70 -28.31 3.28
CA GLN A 449 -8.23 -27.11 3.94
C GLN A 449 -7.48 -25.83 3.54
N THR A 450 -6.18 -25.95 3.29
CA THR A 450 -5.34 -24.82 2.84
C THR A 450 -5.69 -24.46 1.41
N PHE A 451 -5.74 -25.44 0.52
CA PHE A 451 -6.13 -25.25 -0.89
C PHE A 451 -7.52 -24.63 -0.99
N SER A 452 -8.50 -25.14 -0.22
CA SER A 452 -9.86 -24.59 -0.20
C SER A 452 -9.87 -23.13 0.26
N ALA A 453 -9.19 -22.79 1.37
CA ALA A 453 -9.13 -21.41 1.84
C ALA A 453 -8.42 -20.47 0.84
N SER A 454 -7.32 -20.92 0.24
CA SER A 454 -6.60 -20.16 -0.80
C SER A 454 -7.42 -19.98 -2.07
N LEU A 455 -8.22 -20.97 -2.47
CA LEU A 455 -9.11 -20.86 -3.63
C LEU A 455 -10.21 -19.81 -3.42
N PHE A 456 -10.85 -19.80 -2.24
CA PHE A 456 -11.83 -18.76 -1.90
C PHE A 456 -11.19 -17.38 -1.76
N LEU A 457 -9.98 -17.31 -1.21
CA LEU A 457 -9.22 -16.05 -1.16
C LEU A 457 -8.96 -15.52 -2.57
N LEU A 458 -8.48 -16.39 -3.48
CA LEU A 458 -8.26 -16.06 -4.89
C LEU A 458 -9.56 -15.63 -5.58
N PHE A 459 -10.67 -16.30 -5.31
CA PHE A 459 -11.98 -15.94 -5.87
C PHE A 459 -12.39 -14.51 -5.50
N PHE A 460 -12.30 -14.12 -4.22
CA PHE A 460 -12.64 -12.77 -3.78
C PHE A 460 -11.61 -11.73 -4.25
N PHE A 461 -10.34 -12.11 -4.38
CA PHE A 461 -9.33 -11.27 -5.01
C PHE A 461 -9.69 -10.95 -6.47
N LEU A 462 -9.96 -11.98 -7.28
CA LEU A 462 -10.28 -11.82 -8.70
C LEU A 462 -11.58 -11.06 -8.92
N ILE A 463 -12.63 -11.33 -8.15
CA ILE A 463 -13.88 -10.56 -8.22
C ILE A 463 -13.65 -9.12 -7.77
N GLY A 464 -12.85 -8.94 -6.72
CA GLY A 464 -12.57 -7.64 -6.15
C GLY A 464 -11.87 -6.69 -7.13
N SER A 465 -10.97 -7.25 -7.96
CA SER A 465 -10.17 -6.51 -8.94
C SER A 465 -10.77 -6.51 -10.36
N LEU A 466 -11.74 -7.38 -10.66
CA LEU A 466 -12.29 -7.56 -12.01
C LEU A 466 -12.64 -6.23 -12.71
N PRO A 467 -13.37 -5.29 -12.10
CA PRO A 467 -13.74 -4.05 -12.80
C PRO A 467 -12.52 -3.19 -13.19
N PHE A 468 -11.43 -3.26 -12.42
CA PHE A 468 -10.17 -2.60 -12.77
C PHE A 468 -9.43 -3.35 -13.87
N SER A 469 -9.31 -4.67 -13.74
CA SER A 469 -8.62 -5.53 -14.70
C SER A 469 -9.26 -5.56 -16.09
N LEU A 470 -10.53 -5.16 -16.23
CA LEU A 470 -11.18 -4.99 -17.55
C LEU A 470 -10.62 -3.81 -18.35
N PHE A 471 -10.03 -2.81 -17.69
CA PHE A 471 -9.49 -1.60 -18.32
C PHE A 471 -7.97 -1.46 -18.18
N PHE A 472 -7.38 -2.14 -17.20
CA PHE A 472 -5.94 -2.16 -16.99
C PHE A 472 -5.25 -3.24 -17.83
N LYS A 473 -4.27 -2.83 -18.63
CA LYS A 473 -3.37 -3.73 -19.37
C LYS A 473 -2.00 -3.76 -18.67
N PRO A 474 -1.59 -4.90 -18.09
CA PRO A 474 -0.26 -5.04 -17.51
C PRO A 474 0.84 -4.81 -18.56
N PHE A 475 1.85 -4.04 -18.20
CA PHE A 475 2.98 -3.72 -19.10
C PHE A 475 4.19 -4.66 -18.92
N GLY A 476 4.15 -5.60 -17.97
CA GLY A 476 5.16 -6.66 -17.87
C GLY A 476 4.94 -7.72 -18.94
N THR A 477 5.93 -7.94 -19.82
CA THR A 477 5.77 -8.85 -20.98
C THR A 477 6.18 -10.30 -20.69
N GLY A 478 6.79 -10.59 -19.54
CA GLY A 478 7.21 -11.93 -19.14
C GLY A 478 8.19 -11.92 -17.96
N VAL A 479 8.73 -13.08 -17.62
CA VAL A 479 9.74 -13.29 -16.58
C VAL A 479 11.05 -13.73 -17.22
N GLY A 480 12.03 -12.86 -17.29
CA GLY A 480 13.36 -13.18 -17.78
C GLY A 480 14.20 -13.95 -16.77
N VAL A 481 14.98 -14.92 -17.26
CA VAL A 481 16.00 -15.63 -16.48
C VAL A 481 17.32 -14.85 -16.53
N LEU A 482 17.85 -14.52 -15.36
CA LEU A 482 19.11 -13.82 -15.22
C LEU A 482 20.28 -14.77 -15.50
N CYS A 483 21.25 -14.33 -16.31
CA CYS A 483 22.37 -15.17 -16.75
C CYS A 483 21.88 -16.50 -17.37
N ALA A 484 20.97 -16.42 -18.34
CA ALA A 484 20.37 -17.56 -19.00
C ALA A 484 21.42 -18.57 -19.56
N PRO A 485 21.18 -19.89 -19.44
CA PRO A 485 22.05 -20.89 -20.05
C PRO A 485 22.15 -20.73 -21.57
N LEU A 486 23.35 -20.90 -22.12
CA LEU A 486 23.64 -20.71 -23.56
C LEU A 486 22.71 -21.53 -24.46
N GLU A 487 22.35 -22.76 -24.10
CA GLU A 487 21.49 -23.61 -24.92
C GLU A 487 20.02 -23.15 -24.97
N LEU A 488 19.62 -22.23 -24.07
CA LEU A 488 18.27 -21.74 -23.92
C LEU A 488 18.07 -20.31 -24.43
N ILE A 489 19.14 -19.58 -24.76
CA ILE A 489 19.04 -18.21 -25.28
C ILE A 489 18.15 -18.18 -26.53
N GLY A 490 17.24 -17.20 -26.59
CA GLY A 490 16.26 -17.04 -27.66
C GLY A 490 15.02 -17.93 -27.53
N LYS A 491 14.97 -18.85 -26.56
CA LYS A 491 13.79 -19.69 -26.29
C LYS A 491 12.84 -19.00 -25.31
N GLN A 492 11.57 -19.40 -25.37
CA GLN A 492 10.52 -18.99 -24.44
C GLN A 492 9.72 -20.22 -24.00
N PHE A 493 9.51 -20.38 -22.70
CA PHE A 493 8.68 -21.45 -22.13
C PHE A 493 7.57 -20.82 -21.27
N GLY A 494 6.38 -20.70 -21.84
CA GLY A 494 5.28 -19.99 -21.21
C GLY A 494 5.68 -18.53 -20.91
N PRO A 495 5.58 -18.05 -19.66
CA PRO A 495 5.97 -16.70 -19.30
C PRO A 495 7.49 -16.53 -19.15
N ILE A 496 8.28 -17.60 -19.19
CA ILE A 496 9.73 -17.56 -18.93
C ILE A 496 10.51 -17.24 -20.21
N LEU A 497 11.37 -16.22 -20.15
CA LEU A 497 12.15 -15.69 -21.26
C LEU A 497 13.66 -15.90 -21.02
N PHE A 498 14.38 -16.27 -22.07
CA PHE A 498 15.84 -16.49 -22.03
C PHE A 498 16.52 -15.53 -23.00
N GLU A 499 16.94 -14.37 -22.50
CA GLU A 499 17.40 -13.24 -23.32
C GLU A 499 18.93 -13.12 -23.33
N GLU A 500 19.49 -12.80 -24.49
CA GLU A 500 20.93 -12.62 -24.67
C GLU A 500 21.44 -11.36 -23.95
N GLY A 501 22.66 -11.43 -23.42
CA GLY A 501 23.33 -10.27 -22.79
C GLY A 501 22.72 -9.83 -21.45
N LYS A 502 21.75 -10.57 -20.90
CA LYS A 502 21.09 -10.27 -19.62
C LYS A 502 21.74 -11.05 -18.48
N CYS A 503 22.96 -10.67 -18.09
CA CYS A 503 23.64 -11.25 -16.95
C CYS A 503 24.26 -10.16 -16.06
N GLN A 504 23.76 -10.05 -14.84
CA GLN A 504 24.28 -9.18 -13.81
C GLN A 504 24.16 -9.93 -12.49
N LYS A 505 25.21 -9.93 -11.67
CA LYS A 505 25.20 -10.54 -10.35
C LYS A 505 25.45 -9.46 -9.30
N SER A 506 24.68 -9.51 -8.22
CA SER A 506 24.97 -8.67 -7.06
C SER A 506 26.15 -9.23 -6.28
N GLU A 507 27.13 -8.39 -5.95
CA GLU A 507 28.21 -8.78 -5.07
C GLU A 507 27.70 -9.00 -3.64
N TRP A 508 28.24 -10.00 -2.94
CA TRP A 508 27.79 -10.37 -1.58
C TRP A 508 27.89 -9.21 -0.57
N TRP A 509 28.92 -8.39 -0.71
CA TRP A 509 29.15 -7.26 0.17
C TRP A 509 28.14 -6.12 -0.09
N MET A 510 27.67 -5.95 -1.33
CA MET A 510 26.62 -5.00 -1.64
C MET A 510 25.30 -5.42 -0.99
N LEU A 511 24.94 -6.70 -1.15
CA LEU A 511 23.77 -7.28 -0.49
C LEU A 511 23.87 -7.18 1.04
N THR A 512 25.07 -7.32 1.59
CA THR A 512 25.33 -7.15 3.02
C THR A 512 25.12 -5.71 3.48
N LEU A 513 25.49 -4.71 2.69
CA LEU A 513 25.22 -3.31 3.06
C LEU A 513 23.73 -2.95 2.94
N LEU A 514 23.03 -3.50 1.95
CA LEU A 514 21.59 -3.25 1.79
C LEU A 514 20.74 -3.96 2.85
N TRP A 515 21.02 -5.23 3.12
CA TRP A 515 20.14 -6.10 3.92
C TRP A 515 20.77 -6.60 5.23
N GLY A 516 22.04 -6.32 5.47
CA GLY A 516 22.82 -6.90 6.56
C GLY A 516 22.32 -6.55 7.96
N PHE A 517 21.77 -5.35 8.18
CA PHE A 517 21.12 -5.01 9.45
C PHE A 517 19.98 -5.99 9.78
N PHE A 518 19.15 -6.31 8.80
CA PHE A 518 18.03 -7.23 8.98
C PHE A 518 18.50 -8.67 9.18
N TYR A 519 19.43 -9.15 8.36
CA TYR A 519 19.92 -10.51 8.48
C TYR A 519 20.78 -10.73 9.72
N TYR A 520 21.44 -9.70 10.23
CA TYR A 520 22.07 -9.73 11.55
C TYR A 520 21.05 -10.07 12.65
N ASN A 521 19.87 -9.44 12.61
CA ASN A 521 18.77 -9.74 13.52
C ASN A 521 18.21 -11.16 13.30
N VAL A 522 17.97 -11.56 12.05
CA VAL A 522 17.49 -12.91 11.71
C VAL A 522 18.47 -13.99 12.21
N ILE A 523 19.77 -13.82 11.97
CA ILE A 523 20.81 -14.75 12.43
C ILE A 523 20.87 -14.77 13.95
N GLY A 524 20.81 -13.60 14.61
CA GLY A 524 20.72 -13.51 16.07
C GLY A 524 19.52 -14.28 16.62
N PHE A 525 18.36 -14.17 15.99
CA PHE A 525 17.17 -14.93 16.32
C PHE A 525 17.37 -16.44 16.11
N LEU A 526 17.92 -16.85 14.97
CA LEU A 526 18.20 -18.26 14.69
C LEU A 526 19.16 -18.86 15.74
N VAL A 527 20.27 -18.20 16.02
CA VAL A 527 21.34 -18.71 16.90
C VAL A 527 20.97 -18.65 18.39
N LEU A 528 20.35 -17.56 18.85
CA LEU A 528 20.08 -17.34 20.28
C LEU A 528 18.70 -17.85 20.70
N VAL A 529 17.79 -18.07 19.76
CA VAL A 529 16.37 -18.31 20.05
C VAL A 529 15.87 -19.61 19.41
N ILE A 530 16.11 -19.86 18.12
CA ILE A 530 15.56 -21.04 17.39
C ILE A 530 16.39 -22.32 17.58
N ILE A 531 17.69 -22.29 17.22
CA ILE A 531 18.59 -23.46 17.24
C ILE A 531 18.67 -24.11 18.63
N PRO A 532 18.86 -23.34 19.74
CA PRO A 532 18.90 -23.93 21.07
C PRO A 532 17.63 -24.73 21.39
N ARG A 533 16.47 -24.30 20.89
CA ARG A 533 15.18 -24.99 21.10
C ARG A 533 15.04 -26.26 20.28
N LEU A 534 15.45 -26.22 19.01
CA LEU A 534 15.43 -27.41 18.16
C LEU A 534 16.34 -28.50 18.73
N LYS A 535 17.56 -28.14 19.15
CA LYS A 535 18.50 -29.06 19.81
C LYS A 535 17.92 -29.65 21.09
N GLN A 536 17.27 -28.83 21.92
CA GLN A 536 16.67 -29.30 23.18
C GLN A 536 15.49 -30.25 22.94
N LYS A 537 14.64 -29.99 21.94
CA LYS A 537 13.52 -30.88 21.57
C LYS A 537 13.99 -32.24 21.06
N LEU A 538 15.14 -32.30 20.38
CA LEU A 538 15.73 -33.55 19.88
C LEU A 538 16.43 -34.38 20.96
N THR A 539 16.88 -33.76 22.06
CA THR A 539 17.69 -34.41 23.12
C THR A 539 16.90 -34.79 24.38
N THR A 540 15.65 -34.35 24.54
CA THR A 540 14.89 -34.54 25.79
C THR A 540 13.59 -35.32 25.60
N HIS A 541 13.65 -36.66 25.72
CA HIS A 541 12.45 -37.51 25.78
C HIS A 541 11.82 -37.61 27.18
N ASN A 542 12.54 -37.29 28.28
CA ASN A 542 12.12 -37.57 29.67
C ASN A 542 12.33 -36.42 30.69
N LEU A 543 12.24 -35.13 30.31
CA LEU A 543 12.35 -33.99 31.24
C LEU A 543 11.10 -33.08 31.21
N PRO A 544 10.81 -32.33 32.30
CA PRO A 544 9.61 -31.51 32.43
C PRO A 544 9.50 -30.43 31.35
N ALA A 545 8.26 -30.02 31.07
CA ALA A 545 7.93 -29.02 30.05
C ALA A 545 8.76 -27.73 30.20
N LEU A 546 9.22 -27.20 29.07
CA LEU A 546 9.99 -25.95 28.99
C LEU A 546 9.28 -24.81 29.75
N PRO A 547 10.01 -23.98 30.54
CA PRO A 547 9.49 -22.71 31.03
C PRO A 547 8.87 -21.89 29.90
N ALA A 548 7.74 -21.22 30.16
CA ALA A 548 6.95 -20.50 29.15
C ALA A 548 7.79 -19.53 28.27
N GLY A 549 8.84 -18.91 28.83
CA GLY A 549 9.89 -18.13 28.13
C GLY A 549 10.56 -18.79 26.92
N ARG A 550 10.51 -20.12 26.87
CA ARG A 550 11.37 -20.96 26.05
C ARG A 550 10.63 -21.74 24.97
N GLN A 551 9.30 -21.66 24.90
CA GLN A 551 8.55 -22.25 23.77
C GLN A 551 8.50 -21.27 22.59
N LEU A 552 8.25 -21.79 21.37
CA LEU A 552 7.96 -20.94 20.21
C LEU A 552 6.56 -20.37 20.38
N THR A 553 6.48 -19.04 20.32
CA THR A 553 5.25 -18.29 20.52
C THR A 553 4.63 -17.93 19.17
N THR A 554 3.35 -17.54 19.15
CA THR A 554 2.70 -17.08 17.92
C THR A 554 3.46 -15.97 17.20
N PRO A 555 3.99 -14.93 17.89
CA PRO A 555 4.84 -13.93 17.27
C PRO A 555 6.15 -14.49 16.69
N ASP A 556 6.79 -15.47 17.36
CA ASP A 556 7.98 -16.14 16.82
C ASP A 556 7.67 -16.80 15.47
N ILE A 557 6.51 -17.45 15.34
CA ILE A 557 6.08 -18.07 14.08
C ILE A 557 5.79 -17.04 13.00
N PHE A 558 5.06 -15.97 13.34
CA PHE A 558 4.76 -14.91 12.39
C PHE A 558 6.06 -14.32 11.81
N VAL A 559 7.03 -14.02 12.67
CA VAL A 559 8.36 -13.53 12.27
C VAL A 559 9.12 -14.51 11.40
N ILE A 560 9.02 -15.83 11.65
CA ILE A 560 9.61 -16.85 10.78
C ILE A 560 8.95 -16.82 9.39
N LEU A 561 7.62 -16.80 9.31
CA LEU A 561 6.89 -16.82 8.04
C LEU A 561 7.19 -15.57 7.19
N THR A 562 7.18 -14.38 7.81
CA THR A 562 7.51 -13.13 7.11
C THR A 562 8.99 -13.07 6.72
N THR A 563 9.90 -13.63 7.53
CA THR A 563 11.33 -13.76 7.17
C THR A 563 11.49 -14.66 5.95
N ILE A 564 10.82 -15.81 5.90
CA ILE A 564 10.90 -16.74 4.75
C ILE A 564 10.45 -16.03 3.47
N ILE A 565 9.28 -15.37 3.48
CA ILE A 565 8.81 -14.61 2.32
C ILE A 565 9.80 -13.51 1.95
N SER A 566 10.26 -12.70 2.92
CA SER A 566 11.22 -11.63 2.65
C SER A 566 12.52 -12.15 2.03
N THR A 567 13.04 -13.29 2.50
CA THR A 567 14.23 -13.92 1.92
C THR A 567 13.99 -14.39 0.49
N LEU A 568 12.83 -14.98 0.20
CA LEU A 568 12.48 -15.37 -1.18
C LEU A 568 12.38 -14.15 -2.11
N LEU A 569 11.80 -13.04 -1.62
CA LEU A 569 11.71 -11.78 -2.37
C LEU A 569 13.08 -11.19 -2.69
N LEU A 570 14.02 -11.24 -1.75
CA LEU A 570 15.39 -10.73 -1.95
C LEU A 570 16.26 -11.64 -2.82
N ILE A 571 15.98 -12.95 -2.83
CA ILE A 571 16.68 -13.92 -3.69
C ILE A 571 16.15 -13.88 -5.13
N PHE A 572 14.86 -13.68 -5.34
CA PHE A 572 14.24 -13.67 -6.66
C PHE A 572 14.97 -12.79 -7.71
N PRO A 573 15.29 -11.50 -7.47
CA PRO A 573 15.96 -10.64 -8.44
C PRO A 573 17.42 -11.03 -8.75
N GLU A 574 17.98 -12.00 -8.02
CA GLU A 574 19.29 -12.58 -8.32
C GLU A 574 19.23 -13.73 -9.35
N PHE A 575 18.02 -14.17 -9.70
CA PHE A 575 17.79 -15.26 -10.66
C PHE A 575 16.77 -14.91 -11.74
N PHE A 576 15.82 -14.02 -11.46
CA PHE A 576 14.71 -13.71 -12.34
C PHE A 576 14.40 -12.21 -12.34
N TYR A 577 13.85 -11.71 -13.44
CA TYR A 577 13.34 -10.34 -13.52
C TYR A 577 12.03 -10.29 -14.30
N ILE A 578 11.16 -9.34 -13.96
CA ILE A 578 9.96 -9.03 -14.74
C ILE A 578 10.40 -8.14 -15.91
N LYS A 579 10.20 -8.61 -17.15
CA LYS A 579 10.59 -7.87 -18.35
C LYS A 579 9.70 -6.65 -18.53
N ASP A 580 10.32 -5.48 -18.50
CA ASP A 580 9.74 -4.17 -18.79
C ASP A 580 10.47 -3.49 -19.96
N ILE A 581 10.19 -2.21 -20.21
CA ILE A 581 10.73 -1.45 -21.35
C ILE A 581 12.21 -1.06 -21.19
N TYR A 582 12.87 -1.32 -20.05
CA TYR A 582 14.24 -0.84 -19.81
C TYR A 582 15.29 -1.88 -20.22
N PRO A 583 15.91 -1.75 -21.41
CA PRO A 583 16.84 -2.77 -21.90
C PRO A 583 18.12 -2.86 -21.06
N ALA A 584 18.65 -1.74 -20.57
CA ALA A 584 19.87 -1.70 -19.77
C ALA A 584 19.64 -1.99 -18.28
N HIS A 585 18.44 -1.71 -17.77
CA HIS A 585 18.09 -1.80 -16.35
C HIS A 585 17.08 -2.93 -16.07
N TYR A 586 17.23 -4.06 -16.77
CA TYR A 586 16.21 -5.11 -16.90
C TYR A 586 15.72 -5.71 -15.58
N ARG A 587 16.49 -5.64 -14.48
CA ARG A 587 16.05 -6.11 -13.15
C ARG A 587 15.82 -5.00 -12.12
N ALA A 588 15.95 -3.74 -12.49
CA ALA A 588 15.85 -2.61 -11.57
C ALA A 588 14.49 -2.55 -10.86
N ASN A 589 13.40 -2.57 -11.62
CA ASN A 589 12.04 -2.54 -11.07
C ASN A 589 11.69 -3.80 -10.27
N THR A 590 12.26 -4.95 -10.65
CA THR A 590 12.07 -6.20 -9.91
C THR A 590 12.73 -6.11 -8.54
N MET A 591 14.00 -5.71 -8.49
CA MET A 591 14.73 -5.54 -7.22
C MET A 591 14.06 -4.50 -6.33
N PHE A 592 13.60 -3.40 -6.92
CA PHE A 592 12.89 -2.33 -6.23
C PHE A 592 11.61 -2.83 -5.55
N LYS A 593 10.66 -3.35 -6.34
CA LYS A 593 9.33 -3.71 -5.81
C LYS A 593 9.42 -4.83 -4.77
N LEU A 594 10.28 -5.82 -4.99
CA LEU A 594 10.44 -6.93 -4.05
C LEU A 594 11.25 -6.53 -2.80
N GLY A 595 12.32 -5.77 -2.98
CA GLY A 595 13.16 -5.27 -1.89
C GLY A 595 12.41 -4.33 -0.94
N TYR A 596 11.54 -3.48 -1.47
CA TYR A 596 10.73 -2.55 -0.67
C TYR A 596 9.80 -3.28 0.32
N GLN A 597 9.14 -4.35 -0.14
CA GLN A 597 8.28 -5.18 0.71
C GLN A 597 9.08 -5.99 1.74
N ALA A 598 10.23 -6.54 1.33
CA ALA A 598 11.14 -7.24 2.26
C ALA A 598 11.66 -6.30 3.36
N PHE A 599 11.99 -5.05 3.03
CA PHE A 599 12.43 -4.04 4.00
C PHE A 599 11.40 -3.83 5.12
N MET A 600 10.14 -3.62 4.77
CA MET A 600 9.07 -3.38 5.76
C MET A 600 8.86 -4.59 6.69
N MET A 601 8.75 -5.79 6.12
CA MET A 601 8.57 -7.02 6.89
C MET A 601 9.77 -7.30 7.81
N LEU A 602 10.99 -7.18 7.29
CA LEU A 602 12.21 -7.40 8.06
C LEU A 602 12.43 -6.30 9.11
N GLY A 603 12.00 -5.08 8.87
CA GLY A 603 12.04 -3.99 9.86
C GLY A 603 11.19 -4.29 11.09
N ILE A 604 9.94 -4.73 10.89
CA ILE A 604 9.05 -5.17 11.97
C ILE A 604 9.66 -6.38 12.70
N ASN A 605 10.21 -7.34 11.96
CA ASN A 605 10.86 -8.52 12.53
C ASN A 605 12.04 -8.14 13.42
N SER A 606 12.93 -7.24 12.97
CA SER A 606 14.10 -6.77 13.73
C SER A 606 13.71 -6.16 15.07
N ALA A 607 12.65 -5.34 15.11
CA ALA A 607 12.17 -4.73 16.34
C ALA A 607 11.65 -5.77 17.35
N TYR A 608 10.88 -6.76 16.89
CA TYR A 608 10.43 -7.87 17.73
C TYR A 608 11.62 -8.72 18.22
N ILE A 609 12.53 -9.07 17.33
CA ILE A 609 13.71 -9.91 17.62
C ILE A 609 14.58 -9.28 18.72
N PHE A 610 14.82 -7.97 18.63
CA PHE A 610 15.56 -7.20 19.64
C PHE A 610 14.99 -7.41 21.05
N VAL A 611 13.66 -7.32 21.19
CA VAL A 611 12.96 -7.57 22.46
C VAL A 611 13.00 -9.04 22.84
N ARG A 612 12.80 -9.93 21.86
CA ARG A 612 12.71 -11.38 22.04
C ARG A 612 14.01 -12.01 22.57
N ILE A 613 15.16 -11.53 22.10
CA ILE A 613 16.50 -12.01 22.50
C ILE A 613 16.81 -11.72 23.97
N ARG A 614 16.14 -10.72 24.59
CA ARG A 614 16.30 -10.42 26.02
C ARG A 614 16.08 -11.66 26.90
N ASN A 615 15.21 -12.57 26.45
CA ASN A 615 14.82 -13.80 27.14
C ASN A 615 15.60 -15.05 26.71
N SER A 616 16.74 -14.90 26.02
CA SER A 616 17.68 -16.00 25.67
C SER A 616 18.69 -16.30 26.80
N GLN A 617 19.27 -17.51 26.82
CA GLN A 617 20.10 -18.02 27.92
C GLN A 617 21.59 -17.64 27.86
N ILE A 618 22.10 -17.17 26.71
CA ILE A 618 23.55 -17.09 26.47
C ILE A 618 24.06 -15.67 26.73
N GLY A 619 24.52 -15.40 27.97
CA GLY A 619 24.93 -14.08 28.45
C GLY A 619 25.90 -13.33 27.53
N LEU A 620 27.10 -13.88 27.27
CA LEU A 620 28.12 -13.21 26.45
C LEU A 620 27.65 -12.96 25.00
N LYS A 621 27.07 -13.98 24.35
CA LYS A 621 26.56 -13.84 22.96
C LYS A 621 25.42 -12.82 22.87
N LYS A 622 24.57 -12.73 23.90
CA LYS A 622 23.52 -11.73 24.01
C LYS A 622 24.10 -10.31 24.17
N SER A 623 25.14 -10.13 24.98
CA SER A 623 25.82 -8.82 25.11
C SER A 623 26.47 -8.39 23.80
N ILE A 624 27.16 -9.30 23.12
CA ILE A 624 27.70 -9.07 21.76
C ILE A 624 26.57 -8.71 20.81
N TYR A 625 25.42 -9.38 20.91
CA TYR A 625 24.27 -9.07 20.07
C TYR A 625 23.81 -7.62 20.22
N TYR A 626 23.60 -7.16 21.45
CA TYR A 626 23.14 -5.78 21.69
C TYR A 626 24.19 -4.73 21.33
N LEU A 627 25.48 -5.02 21.54
CA LEU A 627 26.57 -4.11 21.15
C LEU A 627 26.57 -3.87 19.64
N LEU A 628 26.62 -4.95 18.86
CA LEU A 628 26.64 -4.87 17.39
C LEU A 628 25.31 -4.36 16.84
N PHE A 629 24.17 -4.76 17.42
CA PHE A 629 22.87 -4.16 17.08
C PHE A 629 22.91 -2.64 17.21
N THR A 630 23.47 -2.11 18.31
CA THR A 630 23.52 -0.66 18.53
C THR A 630 24.35 0.05 17.47
N ILE A 631 25.50 -0.52 17.09
CA ILE A 631 26.37 0.02 16.04
C ILE A 631 25.66 0.01 14.67
N LEU A 632 25.07 -1.12 14.29
CA LEU A 632 24.36 -1.24 13.01
C LEU A 632 23.07 -0.41 12.98
N PHE A 633 22.38 -0.31 14.11
CA PHE A 633 21.19 0.54 14.27
C PHE A 633 21.55 2.01 14.09
N PHE A 634 22.67 2.46 14.66
CA PHE A 634 23.16 3.83 14.46
C PHE A 634 23.37 4.17 12.98
N LEU A 635 23.96 3.25 12.20
CA LEU A 635 24.16 3.44 10.77
C LEU A 635 22.83 3.59 10.03
N ILE A 636 21.82 2.75 10.28
CA ILE A 636 20.52 2.95 9.61
C ILE A 636 19.77 4.18 10.14
N ALA A 637 20.00 4.57 11.39
CA ALA A 637 19.29 5.66 12.07
C ALA A 637 19.80 7.05 11.70
N ILE A 638 21.02 7.17 11.16
CA ILE A 638 21.58 8.45 10.70
C ILE A 638 21.13 8.82 9.28
N TYR A 639 20.57 7.88 8.50
CA TYR A 639 20.10 8.16 7.14
C TYR A 639 19.13 9.36 7.03
N PRO A 640 18.11 9.53 7.91
CA PRO A 640 17.24 10.72 7.89
C PRO A 640 18.00 12.04 7.94
N PHE A 641 19.10 12.10 8.70
CA PHE A 641 19.89 13.32 8.83
C PHE A 641 20.47 13.72 7.46
N PHE A 642 20.99 12.77 6.68
CA PHE A 642 21.51 13.08 5.35
C PHE A 642 20.39 13.36 4.35
N ALA A 643 19.37 12.49 4.29
CA ALA A 643 18.31 12.57 3.28
C ALA A 643 17.46 13.84 3.44
N ILE A 644 17.00 14.13 4.65
CA ILE A 644 16.12 15.29 4.90
C ILE A 644 16.89 16.59 4.71
N ASN A 645 18.11 16.71 5.24
CA ASN A 645 18.89 17.96 5.08
C ASN A 645 19.29 18.21 3.62
N SER A 646 19.65 17.16 2.87
CA SER A 646 20.05 17.30 1.46
C SER A 646 18.88 17.69 0.56
N TYR A 647 17.70 17.11 0.74
CA TYR A 647 16.54 17.41 -0.12
C TYR A 647 15.85 18.73 0.28
N TYR A 648 15.66 18.96 1.58
CA TYR A 648 14.88 20.09 2.11
C TYR A 648 15.75 21.30 2.54
N GLY A 649 16.96 21.42 1.97
CA GLY A 649 17.83 22.59 2.17
C GLY A 649 18.22 22.86 3.63
N GLY A 650 18.34 21.82 4.46
CA GLY A 650 18.67 21.94 5.88
C GLY A 650 17.54 22.50 6.76
N LEU A 651 16.28 22.45 6.31
CA LEU A 651 15.09 22.88 7.06
C LEU A 651 15.12 24.36 7.49
N LYS A 652 15.72 25.22 6.66
CA LYS A 652 15.97 26.64 6.97
C LYS A 652 14.76 27.55 6.74
N THR A 653 13.97 27.28 5.70
CA THR A 653 12.90 28.20 5.25
C THR A 653 11.63 27.43 4.98
N TYR A 654 10.55 27.85 5.64
CA TYR A 654 9.23 27.25 5.49
C TYR A 654 8.41 28.02 4.45
N HIS A 655 7.88 27.33 3.44
CA HIS A 655 7.18 27.90 2.28
C HIS A 655 5.67 27.66 2.27
N GLY A 656 5.12 26.87 3.21
CA GLY A 656 3.70 26.48 3.21
C GLY A 656 3.46 25.14 2.53
N LEU A 657 2.20 24.69 2.47
CA LEU A 657 1.85 23.40 1.85
C LEU A 657 1.35 23.50 0.40
N ASP A 658 1.20 24.71 -0.15
CA ASP A 658 0.73 24.90 -1.53
C ASP A 658 1.79 24.44 -2.54
N GLY A 659 1.54 23.25 -3.11
CA GLY A 659 2.44 22.62 -4.05
C GLY A 659 2.48 23.24 -5.44
N LEU A 660 1.64 24.23 -5.76
CA LEU A 660 1.68 24.96 -7.04
C LEU A 660 2.37 26.32 -6.93
N SER A 661 2.91 26.63 -5.76
CA SER A 661 3.64 27.89 -5.51
C SER A 661 4.85 28.09 -6.43
N TRP A 662 5.53 27.02 -6.83
CA TRP A 662 6.65 27.06 -7.79
C TRP A 662 6.19 27.61 -9.15
N MET A 663 5.03 27.17 -9.64
CA MET A 663 4.52 27.57 -10.95
C MET A 663 4.12 29.05 -10.95
N LYS A 664 3.58 29.55 -9.84
CA LYS A 664 3.29 30.97 -9.66
C LYS A 664 4.55 31.84 -9.78
N GLN A 665 5.72 31.31 -9.40
CA GLN A 665 6.99 32.02 -9.48
C GLN A 665 7.62 31.92 -10.88
N GLN A 666 7.61 30.73 -11.47
CA GLN A 666 8.29 30.45 -12.74
C GLN A 666 7.43 30.78 -13.98
N TYR A 667 6.11 30.58 -13.91
CA TYR A 667 5.15 30.78 -15.00
C TYR A 667 3.89 31.53 -14.49
N PRO A 668 4.00 32.79 -14.02
CA PRO A 668 2.90 33.50 -13.35
C PRO A 668 1.64 33.65 -14.23
N GLU A 669 1.82 33.90 -15.53
CA GLU A 669 0.70 34.05 -16.47
C GLU A 669 0.02 32.71 -16.78
N ASP A 670 0.79 31.64 -16.99
CA ASP A 670 0.26 30.30 -17.19
C ASP A 670 -0.47 29.81 -15.94
N TYR A 671 0.08 30.10 -14.75
CA TYR A 671 -0.55 29.78 -13.46
C TYR A 671 -1.94 30.42 -13.36
N GLU A 672 -2.08 31.71 -13.69
CA GLU A 672 -3.39 32.37 -13.70
C GLU A 672 -4.36 31.70 -14.70
N GLY A 673 -3.87 31.29 -15.88
CA GLY A 673 -4.67 30.55 -16.87
C GLY A 673 -5.11 29.17 -16.41
N ILE A 674 -4.21 28.42 -15.76
CA ILE A 674 -4.51 27.10 -15.17
C ILE A 674 -5.54 27.25 -14.04
N ILE A 675 -5.38 28.22 -13.14
CA ILE A 675 -6.38 28.50 -12.09
C ILE A 675 -7.73 28.89 -12.71
N TRP A 676 -7.73 29.66 -13.81
CA TRP A 676 -8.95 29.98 -14.54
C TRP A 676 -9.62 28.71 -15.10
N LEU A 677 -8.87 27.78 -15.70
CA LEU A 677 -9.40 26.50 -16.20
C LEU A 677 -10.02 25.68 -15.06
N ARG A 678 -9.33 25.59 -13.91
CA ARG A 678 -9.81 24.84 -12.75
C ARG A 678 -11.12 25.38 -12.20
N LYS A 679 -11.30 26.71 -12.23
CA LYS A 679 -12.49 27.38 -11.69
C LYS A 679 -13.68 27.40 -12.65
N ASN A 680 -13.43 27.56 -13.96
CA ASN A 680 -14.48 27.86 -14.93
C ASN A 680 -14.89 26.66 -15.80
N ILE A 681 -14.04 25.63 -15.92
CA ILE A 681 -14.34 24.47 -16.77
C ILE A 681 -14.83 23.30 -15.92
N SER A 682 -16.05 22.87 -16.17
CA SER A 682 -16.62 21.61 -15.64
C SER A 682 -16.42 20.44 -16.61
N GLY A 683 -16.43 19.21 -16.09
CA GLY A 683 -16.16 18.02 -16.89
C GLY A 683 -14.68 17.92 -17.30
N GLN A 684 -14.43 17.20 -18.39
CA GLN A 684 -13.08 16.94 -18.93
C GLN A 684 -13.02 17.14 -20.46
N PRO A 685 -13.33 18.34 -20.97
CA PRO A 685 -13.08 18.65 -22.39
C PRO A 685 -11.59 18.55 -22.72
N VAL A 686 -11.28 18.23 -23.97
CA VAL A 686 -9.91 18.07 -24.44
C VAL A 686 -9.27 19.45 -24.63
N ILE A 687 -8.07 19.62 -24.10
CA ILE A 687 -7.26 20.82 -24.23
C ILE A 687 -6.01 20.53 -25.05
N LEU A 688 -5.71 21.39 -26.03
CA LEU A 688 -4.45 21.36 -26.75
C LEU A 688 -3.39 22.13 -25.94
N GLU A 689 -2.27 21.48 -25.65
CA GLU A 689 -1.08 22.06 -25.03
C GLU A 689 0.20 21.45 -25.63
N ALA A 690 1.37 22.00 -25.32
CA ALA A 690 2.63 21.45 -25.79
C ALA A 690 3.01 20.15 -25.05
N ASN A 691 3.33 19.11 -25.83
CA ASN A 691 3.87 17.86 -25.33
C ASN A 691 5.37 17.99 -24.99
N GLY A 692 5.99 17.03 -24.29
CA GLY A 692 7.44 17.06 -24.04
C GLY A 692 7.98 15.82 -23.36
N ASP A 693 9.30 15.78 -23.15
CA ASP A 693 9.98 14.63 -22.56
C ASP A 693 9.63 14.45 -21.07
N SER A 694 9.81 13.24 -20.55
CA SER A 694 9.65 12.95 -19.12
C SER A 694 10.46 13.89 -18.25
N TYR A 695 9.89 14.30 -17.11
CA TYR A 695 10.55 15.16 -16.12
C TYR A 695 10.84 16.59 -16.61
N THR A 696 10.09 17.06 -17.62
CA THR A 696 10.09 18.45 -18.09
C THR A 696 8.78 19.16 -17.73
N ASP A 697 8.73 20.49 -17.82
CA ASP A 697 7.53 21.27 -17.47
C ASP A 697 6.44 21.26 -18.57
N TYR A 698 6.67 20.54 -19.67
CA TYR A 698 5.66 20.31 -20.69
C TYR A 698 4.50 19.47 -20.14
N ALA A 699 3.32 19.60 -20.74
CA ALA A 699 2.08 18.99 -20.27
C ALA A 699 1.55 19.49 -18.90
N ARG A 700 2.00 20.69 -18.46
CA ARG A 700 1.62 21.31 -17.18
C ARG A 700 0.16 21.69 -17.07
N VAL A 701 -0.50 21.99 -18.18
CA VAL A 701 -1.91 22.38 -18.14
C VAL A 701 -2.75 21.16 -17.80
N SER A 702 -2.58 20.04 -18.49
CA SER A 702 -3.27 18.79 -18.19
C SER A 702 -2.90 18.23 -16.82
N ALA A 703 -1.62 18.24 -16.44
CA ALA A 703 -1.18 17.74 -15.13
C ALA A 703 -1.79 18.53 -13.95
N ASN A 704 -2.08 19.82 -14.12
CA ASN A 704 -2.59 20.67 -13.04
C ASN A 704 -4.09 20.95 -13.12
N THR A 705 -4.74 20.52 -14.19
CA THR A 705 -6.18 20.64 -14.37
C THR A 705 -6.89 19.31 -14.40
N GLY A 706 -6.25 18.21 -14.78
CA GLY A 706 -6.91 16.92 -15.05
C GLY A 706 -7.71 16.90 -16.35
N LEU A 707 -7.54 17.89 -17.23
CA LEU A 707 -8.12 17.91 -18.56
C LEU A 707 -7.25 17.08 -19.52
N PRO A 708 -7.83 16.21 -20.37
CA PRO A 708 -7.06 15.42 -21.33
C PRO A 708 -6.44 16.29 -22.42
N THR A 709 -5.20 15.97 -22.84
CA THR A 709 -4.54 16.53 -24.03
C THR A 709 -4.31 15.47 -25.11
N VAL A 710 -3.89 15.90 -26.30
CA VAL A 710 -3.58 15.01 -27.43
C VAL A 710 -2.49 14.01 -27.05
N ILE A 711 -1.38 14.51 -26.53
CA ILE A 711 -0.27 13.73 -25.97
C ILE A 711 0.51 14.58 -24.96
N GLY A 712 0.78 14.05 -23.76
CA GLY A 712 1.57 14.69 -22.71
C GLY A 712 3.04 14.28 -22.75
N TRP A 713 3.47 13.41 -21.81
CA TRP A 713 4.81 12.81 -21.77
C TRP A 713 4.87 11.45 -22.52
N PRO A 714 5.45 11.39 -23.73
CA PRO A 714 5.40 10.20 -24.60
C PRO A 714 5.98 8.92 -23.99
N VAL A 715 7.08 9.03 -23.25
CA VAL A 715 7.76 7.87 -22.65
C VAL A 715 6.93 7.25 -21.52
N HIS A 716 6.18 8.05 -20.77
CA HIS A 716 5.28 7.53 -19.72
C HIS A 716 4.09 6.80 -20.35
N GLU A 717 3.47 7.38 -21.39
CA GLU A 717 2.41 6.70 -22.14
C GLU A 717 2.89 5.38 -22.74
N TRP A 718 4.12 5.34 -23.27
CA TRP A 718 4.73 4.12 -23.75
C TRP A 718 4.92 3.08 -22.64
N LEU A 719 5.47 3.48 -21.50
CA LEU A 719 5.67 2.60 -20.34
C LEU A 719 4.35 1.96 -19.89
N TRP A 720 3.29 2.76 -19.81
CA TRP A 720 1.99 2.29 -19.33
C TRP A 720 1.30 1.38 -20.34
N ARG A 721 1.45 1.65 -21.63
CA ARG A 721 0.65 0.99 -22.69
C ARG A 721 1.39 -0.14 -23.40
N GLY A 722 2.70 -0.22 -23.23
CA GLY A 722 3.57 -1.25 -23.81
C GLY A 722 3.89 -1.03 -25.30
N SER A 723 3.41 0.06 -25.92
CA SER A 723 3.75 0.44 -27.31
C SER A 723 3.95 1.96 -27.42
N TYR A 724 4.89 2.36 -28.28
CA TYR A 724 5.18 3.76 -28.60
C TYR A 724 4.33 4.27 -29.79
N ASP A 725 3.54 3.42 -30.44
CA ASP A 725 2.89 3.74 -31.73
C ASP A 725 2.02 5.00 -31.65
N GLU A 726 1.15 5.08 -30.64
CA GLU A 726 0.24 6.22 -30.48
C GLU A 726 0.97 7.50 -30.08
N ALA A 727 1.92 7.39 -29.16
CA ALA A 727 2.74 8.53 -28.76
C ALA A 727 3.54 9.06 -29.96
N GLY A 728 4.17 8.18 -30.74
CA GLY A 728 4.93 8.50 -31.94
C GLY A 728 4.11 9.17 -33.04
N LYS A 729 2.86 8.73 -33.28
CA LYS A 729 1.94 9.35 -34.25
C LYS A 729 1.50 10.75 -33.84
N ARG A 730 1.22 10.96 -32.55
CA ARG A 730 0.56 12.17 -32.04
C ARG A 730 1.51 13.36 -31.87
N ILE A 731 2.79 13.12 -31.60
CA ILE A 731 3.80 14.18 -31.47
C ILE A 731 3.83 15.12 -32.69
N PRO A 732 4.00 14.63 -33.94
CA PRO A 732 4.01 15.50 -35.12
C PRO A 732 2.63 16.12 -35.39
N GLU A 733 1.53 15.46 -35.02
CA GLU A 733 0.19 16.03 -35.18
C GLU A 733 -0.06 17.23 -34.25
N VAL A 734 0.46 17.21 -33.01
CA VAL A 734 0.45 18.40 -32.13
C VAL A 734 1.26 19.54 -32.73
N GLN A 735 2.42 19.25 -33.32
CA GLN A 735 3.21 20.26 -34.02
C GLN A 735 2.43 20.88 -35.19
N LEU A 736 1.77 20.06 -36.02
CA LEU A 736 0.92 20.53 -37.10
C LEU A 736 -0.24 21.40 -36.59
N LEU A 737 -0.87 21.02 -35.48
CA LEU A 737 -1.92 21.81 -34.84
C LEU A 737 -1.43 23.22 -34.47
N TYR A 738 -0.19 23.41 -34.04
CA TYR A 738 0.35 24.74 -33.72
C TYR A 738 0.92 25.50 -34.93
N GLU A 739 1.64 24.84 -35.83
CA GLU A 739 2.45 25.49 -36.87
C GLU A 739 1.81 25.49 -38.27
N SER A 740 0.85 24.62 -38.54
CA SER A 740 0.26 24.52 -39.89
C SER A 740 -0.46 25.82 -40.27
N LYS A 741 -0.24 26.23 -41.53
CA LYS A 741 -0.93 27.34 -42.19
C LYS A 741 -2.22 26.90 -42.88
N ASP A 742 -2.42 25.59 -43.06
CA ASP A 742 -3.63 25.02 -43.63
C ASP A 742 -4.72 24.92 -42.56
N LEU A 743 -5.79 25.70 -42.73
CA LEU A 743 -6.94 25.72 -41.83
C LEU A 743 -7.76 24.43 -41.90
N ASN A 744 -7.83 23.76 -43.06
CA ASN A 744 -8.60 22.52 -43.20
C ASN A 744 -7.88 21.39 -42.48
N GLN A 745 -6.57 21.25 -42.70
CA GLN A 745 -5.75 20.28 -41.96
C GLN A 745 -5.81 20.51 -40.44
N THR A 746 -5.78 21.78 -40.01
CA THR A 746 -5.93 22.12 -38.58
C THR A 746 -7.30 21.67 -38.06
N LYS A 747 -8.39 21.95 -38.78
CA LYS A 747 -9.76 21.54 -38.39
C LYS A 747 -9.93 20.03 -38.32
N GLU A 748 -9.40 19.28 -39.30
CA GLU A 748 -9.46 17.81 -39.30
C GLU A 748 -8.81 17.22 -38.04
N LEU A 749 -7.66 17.77 -37.59
CA LEU A 749 -7.00 17.33 -36.37
C LEU A 749 -7.74 17.78 -35.10
N LEU A 750 -8.34 18.97 -35.09
CA LEU A 750 -9.18 19.44 -33.98
C LEU A 750 -10.37 18.50 -33.78
N ASP A 751 -11.04 18.11 -34.87
CA ASP A 751 -12.18 17.18 -34.87
C ASP A 751 -11.74 15.76 -34.50
N LYS A 752 -10.60 15.28 -35.04
CA LYS A 752 -10.03 13.96 -34.72
C LYS A 752 -9.84 13.76 -33.22
N TYR A 753 -9.39 14.78 -32.51
CA TYR A 753 -9.11 14.72 -31.07
C TYR A 753 -10.22 15.33 -30.19
N ASN A 754 -11.29 15.83 -30.80
CA ASN A 754 -12.38 16.53 -30.12
C ASN A 754 -11.88 17.66 -29.20
N ILE A 755 -10.94 18.48 -29.70
CA ILE A 755 -10.31 19.57 -28.95
C ILE A 755 -11.33 20.69 -28.75
N SER A 756 -11.57 21.08 -27.50
CA SER A 756 -12.49 22.18 -27.17
C SER A 756 -11.77 23.45 -26.72
N TYR A 757 -10.54 23.33 -26.21
CA TYR A 757 -9.74 24.45 -25.75
C TYR A 757 -8.32 24.37 -26.28
N ILE A 758 -7.70 25.52 -26.52
CA ILE A 758 -6.30 25.62 -26.90
C ILE A 758 -5.60 26.52 -25.90
N PHE A 759 -4.52 26.03 -25.33
CA PHE A 759 -3.64 26.78 -24.45
C PHE A 759 -2.45 27.30 -25.23
N ILE A 760 -2.13 28.60 -25.11
CA ILE A 760 -0.94 29.19 -25.73
C ILE A 760 -0.19 29.99 -24.67
N GLY A 761 0.76 29.32 -24.01
CA GLY A 761 1.62 29.89 -22.98
C GLY A 761 3.06 30.05 -23.43
N THR A 762 3.96 30.06 -22.45
CA THR A 762 5.41 30.19 -22.69
C THR A 762 5.98 28.96 -23.40
N LEU A 763 5.66 27.75 -22.93
CA LEU A 763 6.26 26.52 -23.47
C LEU A 763 5.77 26.18 -24.88
N GLU A 764 4.53 26.52 -25.22
CA GLU A 764 3.99 26.36 -26.56
C GLU A 764 4.78 27.21 -27.57
N ARG A 765 5.09 28.47 -27.23
CA ARG A 765 5.89 29.35 -28.08
C ARG A 765 7.36 28.94 -28.14
N GLN A 766 7.90 28.43 -27.04
CA GLN A 766 9.28 27.95 -26.99
C GLN A 766 9.47 26.71 -27.89
N LYS A 767 8.51 25.79 -27.86
CA LYS A 767 8.60 24.52 -28.61
C LYS A 767 8.27 24.68 -30.09
N TYR A 768 7.31 25.53 -30.43
CA TYR A 768 6.81 25.70 -31.79
C TYR A 768 7.19 27.11 -32.31
N PRO A 769 8.41 27.30 -32.84
CA PRO A 769 8.87 28.63 -33.26
C PRO A 769 8.07 29.21 -34.43
N ASN A 770 7.37 28.37 -35.20
CA ASN A 770 6.51 28.81 -36.31
C ASN A 770 5.02 28.85 -35.91
N LEU A 771 4.71 28.97 -34.61
CA LEU A 771 3.34 28.97 -34.11
C LEU A 771 2.51 30.08 -34.77
N ASN A 772 1.44 29.67 -35.45
CA ASN A 772 0.56 30.58 -36.19
C ASN A 772 -0.57 31.09 -35.29
N GLU A 773 -0.32 32.10 -34.46
CA GLU A 773 -1.34 32.62 -33.53
C GLU A 773 -2.57 33.22 -34.26
N SER A 774 -2.35 33.80 -35.44
CA SER A 774 -3.39 34.51 -36.18
C SER A 774 -4.55 33.60 -36.60
N LYS A 775 -4.28 32.30 -36.83
CA LYS A 775 -5.31 31.34 -37.26
C LYS A 775 -6.39 31.12 -36.21
N TRP A 776 -6.03 31.25 -34.93
CA TRP A 776 -6.95 30.99 -33.84
C TRP A 776 -8.07 32.01 -33.73
N ASN A 777 -7.85 33.25 -34.20
CA ASN A 777 -8.90 34.27 -34.29
C ASN A 777 -10.03 33.88 -35.25
N ASN A 778 -9.75 33.00 -36.23
CA ASN A 778 -10.73 32.51 -37.19
C ASN A 778 -11.43 31.22 -36.74
N LEU A 779 -10.87 30.51 -35.75
CA LEU A 779 -11.32 29.18 -35.32
C LEU A 779 -12.00 29.19 -33.96
N GLY A 780 -11.73 30.16 -33.09
CA GLY A 780 -12.29 30.20 -31.76
C GLY A 780 -12.28 31.59 -31.12
N ARG A 781 -12.75 31.64 -29.87
CA ARG A 781 -12.83 32.86 -29.08
C ARG A 781 -11.84 32.81 -27.92
N ILE A 782 -11.09 33.89 -27.72
CA ILE A 782 -10.26 34.06 -26.52
C ILE A 782 -11.18 34.21 -25.30
N VAL A 783 -11.07 33.29 -24.34
CA VAL A 783 -11.85 33.28 -23.09
C VAL A 783 -11.04 33.67 -21.87
N PHE A 784 -9.71 33.60 -21.98
CA PHE A 784 -8.78 34.09 -20.96
C PHE A 784 -7.53 34.65 -21.65
N GLN A 785 -7.05 35.79 -21.15
CA GLN A 785 -5.77 36.36 -21.56
C GLN A 785 -5.11 37.07 -20.40
N LYS A 786 -3.85 36.75 -20.15
CA LYS A 786 -2.98 37.44 -19.20
C LYS A 786 -1.58 37.50 -19.79
N GLY A 787 -1.07 38.70 -20.03
CA GLY A 787 0.21 38.88 -20.73
C GLY A 787 0.21 38.16 -22.08
N LEU A 788 1.14 37.22 -22.26
CA LEU A 788 1.25 36.39 -23.45
C LEU A 788 0.41 35.10 -23.38
N THR A 789 -0.01 34.69 -22.19
CA THR A 789 -0.84 33.49 -22.01
C THR A 789 -2.26 33.72 -22.53
N LYS A 790 -2.73 32.84 -23.42
CA LYS A 790 -4.08 32.85 -23.99
C LYS A 790 -4.74 31.49 -23.86
N ILE A 791 -6.04 31.48 -23.60
CA ILE A 791 -6.90 30.31 -23.71
C ILE A 791 -7.98 30.62 -24.73
N ILE A 792 -8.05 29.79 -25.77
CA ILE A 792 -9.03 29.91 -26.85
C ILE A 792 -10.04 28.78 -26.69
N GLN A 793 -11.32 29.12 -26.68
CA GLN A 793 -12.42 28.18 -26.74
C GLN A 793 -12.85 27.99 -28.19
N LEU A 794 -12.95 26.74 -28.63
CA LEU A 794 -13.45 26.37 -29.94
C LEU A 794 -14.99 26.22 -29.90
N PRO A 795 -15.67 26.43 -31.04
CA PRO A 795 -17.09 26.11 -31.14
C PRO A 795 -17.31 24.59 -30.90
N PRO A 796 -18.47 24.22 -30.35
CA PRO A 796 -18.80 22.84 -30.01
C PRO A 796 -18.97 21.92 -31.23
#